data_AF-A0AAE3D0L7-F1
#
_entry.id   AF-A0AAE3D0L7-F1
#
_cell.length_a   1.000
_cell.length_b   1.000
_cell.length_c   1.000
_cell.angle_alpha   90.00
_cell.angle_beta   90.00
_cell.angle_gamma   90.00
#
_symmetry.space_group_name_H-M   'P 1'
#
loop_
_entity.id
_entity.type
_entity.pdbx_description
1 polymer ?
#
loop_
_entity_poly.entity_id
_entity_poly.type
_entity_poly.pdbx_seq_one_letter_code
_entity_poly.pdbx_strand_id
1 'polypeptide(L)'
;MKSRSLASIAAQLLCGASLSVISVSAARADCDPASPTDGQTVICTGPSTGFVDENVEDVTVIVEEGAVVDGGGDRGFRFGDNGTLTNDGTILSGGGEHGVQGGDEASITNNGLIDGDGNGVNVDDDAYVLNSETGEVIGADDGVQIEEDGEIYNEGTVTANDGDALKAADGAYILNEGTATGSDDGIQVENDGEIVNTGTVTAYDGDALKAENGAYIMNEGAAIGYSDGIQVEENGEVYNSGDVTAYDGDGIKAGDGAYIENDGTLTASDDGIQADLYSTAINNGAIYATDEGINLDADGAVVINNGSITALDDGIHTATNSWIENNGSIYIPYNAGDPQDGIDLDDGVVLNTGLIEVENGGADSQDGIDFDEDGAAASYITNTGSIIGYHAVNTDPLNTKSQTIYNYGYLEGFGGVAINLGDGDDALQIGTGSRIVGLVDLGDGTDSFSIDSPVASLVNFVSAPEIVDLNGFAAIVTSTQIATIDPAPFQSGDALMRSFFFDMTDTLYHDRPEAGESGFWLTGFGSAADFGSSTIYSGYDTSGGGGVGGYDHAVNAMWSIGLFGGGASYSASIDDGEHDTDLTSGFGGVRAFYFPNSRFTLNAAILGGVTQTSLSSPDYRTGSGSGDGSFLATTGGFAYEIPAAEMGGYVGLELLGQAGALWNWADSYRVSGFDGATIGARDSAYYFGTLEAGLPFEMQSGGNTIRFKPFAGVTFAGFSDDPFSLTAIGFSTSFTAPNDIDGTFFTGGAELAIDFDGKASLTGRFTAAYNSDSTSYGGTLNLRIPFPVK
;
A
#
# COMPACT_ATOMS: atom_id res chain seq x y z
N MET A 1 21.17 54.82 29.81
CA MET A 1 22.46 54.87 29.09
C MET A 1 22.21 55.62 27.79
N LYS A 2 23.00 56.70 27.58
CA LYS A 2 23.43 57.38 26.33
C LYS A 2 22.44 57.45 25.14
N SER A 3 22.14 58.60 24.54
CA SER A 3 22.65 59.98 24.70
C SER A 3 21.70 60.99 24.03
N ARG A 4 21.52 62.13 24.72
CA ARG A 4 21.08 63.45 24.22
C ARG A 4 22.00 63.93 23.06
N SER A 5 21.74 64.95 22.23
CA SER A 5 21.20 66.29 22.52
C SER A 5 21.26 67.21 21.28
N LEU A 6 20.39 68.25 21.26
CA LEU A 6 20.64 69.66 20.85
C LEU A 6 20.90 69.94 19.34
N ALA A 7 20.46 71.04 18.70
CA ALA A 7 19.89 72.33 19.10
C ALA A 7 19.42 73.05 17.79
N SER A 8 18.28 73.75 17.76
CA SER A 8 18.13 75.22 17.88
C SER A 8 18.54 76.00 16.60
N ILE A 9 17.86 77.03 16.06
CA ILE A 9 17.28 78.22 16.70
C ILE A 9 16.51 79.06 15.62
N ALA A 10 15.39 79.67 16.03
CA ALA A 10 14.83 81.02 15.72
C ALA A 10 14.62 81.51 14.25
N ALA A 11 13.73 82.45 13.90
CA ALA A 11 12.80 83.31 14.64
C ALA A 11 11.81 83.98 13.64
N GLN A 12 10.57 84.14 14.10
CA GLN A 12 9.69 85.33 14.04
C GLN A 12 9.49 86.21 12.78
N LEU A 13 8.20 86.59 12.65
CA LEU A 13 7.64 87.89 12.22
C LEU A 13 7.52 88.15 10.70
N LEU A 14 6.29 88.17 10.16
CA LEU A 14 5.57 89.44 9.93
C LEU A 14 4.11 89.25 9.50
N CYS A 15 3.32 90.22 9.90
CA CYS A 15 1.90 90.41 9.70
C CYS A 15 1.57 90.88 8.28
N GLY A 16 0.40 90.45 7.77
CA GLY A 16 -0.49 91.29 6.97
C GLY A 16 -0.28 91.34 5.46
N ALA A 17 -1.12 90.62 4.72
CA ALA A 17 -1.72 91.11 3.48
C ALA A 17 -3.02 90.35 3.19
N SER A 18 -4.13 91.00 3.47
CA SER A 18 -5.46 90.70 2.93
C SER A 18 -5.42 90.74 1.41
N LEU A 19 -5.76 89.64 0.72
CA LEU A 19 -6.17 89.67 -0.68
C LEU A 19 -7.28 88.63 -0.90
N SER A 20 -8.49 89.16 -1.00
CA SER A 20 -9.61 88.71 -1.84
C SER A 20 -9.81 87.20 -2.02
N VAL A 21 -10.81 86.72 -1.28
CA VAL A 21 -11.64 85.57 -1.61
C VAL A 21 -12.10 85.68 -3.06
N ILE A 22 -11.48 84.90 -3.95
CA ILE A 22 -12.18 84.36 -5.11
C ILE A 22 -12.60 82.97 -4.65
N SER A 23 -13.81 82.90 -4.10
CA SER A 23 -14.56 81.67 -4.00
C SER A 23 -14.86 81.21 -5.42
N VAL A 24 -13.96 80.44 -6.00
CA VAL A 24 -14.38 79.47 -7.00
C VAL A 24 -15.09 78.40 -6.19
N SER A 25 -16.42 78.47 -6.18
CA SER A 25 -17.21 77.27 -5.94
C SER A 25 -16.76 76.27 -6.99
N ALA A 26 -15.94 75.28 -6.59
CA ALA A 26 -15.88 74.04 -7.33
C ALA A 26 -17.34 73.59 -7.44
N ALA A 27 -17.83 73.47 -8.67
CA ALA A 27 -19.12 72.86 -8.93
C ALA A 27 -19.13 71.50 -8.22
N ARG A 28 -20.25 71.18 -7.55
CA ARG A 28 -20.45 69.86 -6.97
C ARG A 28 -20.22 68.84 -8.08
N ALA A 29 -19.24 67.97 -7.88
CA ALA A 29 -19.05 66.75 -8.66
C ALA A 29 -20.34 65.92 -8.52
N ASP A 30 -20.95 65.64 -9.65
CA ASP A 30 -22.17 64.85 -9.84
C ASP A 30 -21.87 63.85 -10.96
N CYS A 31 -22.63 62.77 -11.07
CA CYS A 31 -22.54 61.89 -12.24
C CYS A 31 -22.97 62.67 -13.49
N ASP A 32 -22.15 62.73 -14.53
CA ASP A 32 -22.44 63.45 -15.77
C ASP A 32 -22.36 62.50 -16.98
N PRO A 33 -23.42 62.40 -17.81
CA PRO A 33 -24.74 63.01 -17.65
C PRO A 33 -25.57 62.35 -16.54
N ALA A 34 -26.29 63.16 -15.75
CA ALA A 34 -27.20 62.68 -14.69
C ALA A 34 -28.48 62.00 -15.23
N SER A 35 -28.68 61.97 -16.54
CA SER A 35 -29.79 61.29 -17.21
C SER A 35 -29.28 60.81 -18.57
N PRO A 36 -28.54 59.68 -18.59
CA PRO A 36 -27.96 59.15 -19.81
C PRO A 36 -29.04 58.69 -20.79
N THR A 37 -28.64 58.54 -22.05
CA THR A 37 -29.38 57.78 -23.06
C THR A 37 -28.49 56.64 -23.54
N ASP A 38 -29.02 55.77 -24.39
CA ASP A 38 -28.31 54.58 -24.86
C ASP A 38 -26.91 54.89 -25.42
N GLY A 39 -25.94 54.03 -25.09
CA GLY A 39 -24.56 54.13 -25.56
C GLY A 39 -23.72 55.26 -24.92
N GLN A 40 -24.24 55.96 -23.90
CA GLN A 40 -23.53 57.07 -23.26
C GLN A 40 -22.59 56.60 -22.14
N THR A 41 -21.54 57.38 -21.89
CA THR A 41 -20.66 57.21 -20.73
C THR A 41 -21.05 58.19 -19.62
N VAL A 42 -21.32 57.68 -18.42
CA VAL A 42 -21.58 58.42 -17.19
C VAL A 42 -20.34 58.35 -16.31
N ILE A 43 -19.80 59.51 -15.90
CA ILE A 43 -18.63 59.56 -15.00
C ILE A 43 -19.00 60.29 -13.70
N CYS A 44 -18.81 59.62 -12.57
CA CYS A 44 -19.06 60.13 -11.23
C CYS A 44 -17.74 60.44 -10.53
N THR A 45 -17.53 61.71 -10.17
CA THR A 45 -16.26 62.21 -9.57
C THR A 45 -16.43 62.73 -8.13
N GLY A 46 -17.62 62.53 -7.54
CA GLY A 46 -17.97 63.02 -6.20
C GLY A 46 -19.42 62.68 -5.81
N PRO A 47 -20.01 63.37 -4.81
CA PRO A 47 -21.32 63.02 -4.27
C PRO A 47 -22.47 63.11 -5.29
N SER A 48 -23.11 61.98 -5.60
CA SER A 48 -24.25 61.89 -6.52
C SER A 48 -25.34 60.96 -5.98
N THR A 49 -26.48 60.93 -6.63
CA THR A 49 -27.55 59.94 -6.40
C THR A 49 -27.62 58.88 -7.50
N GLY A 50 -26.66 58.88 -8.43
CA GLY A 50 -26.65 57.98 -9.58
C GLY A 50 -27.84 58.21 -10.51
N PHE A 51 -28.27 57.17 -11.23
CA PHE A 51 -29.47 57.22 -12.08
C PHE A 51 -30.21 55.87 -12.06
N VAL A 52 -31.54 55.93 -12.22
CA VAL A 52 -32.42 54.76 -12.23
C VAL A 52 -33.29 54.81 -13.48
N ASP A 53 -32.89 54.11 -14.55
CA ASP A 53 -33.64 54.01 -15.80
C ASP A 53 -33.38 52.67 -16.51
N GLU A 54 -34.34 51.74 -16.41
CA GLU A 54 -34.30 50.41 -17.05
C GLU A 54 -34.31 50.45 -18.59
N ASN A 55 -34.63 51.59 -19.21
CA ASN A 55 -34.70 51.70 -20.66
C ASN A 55 -33.38 52.17 -21.29
N VAL A 56 -32.35 52.41 -20.48
CA VAL A 56 -31.04 52.86 -20.96
C VAL A 56 -30.17 51.64 -21.20
N GLU A 57 -29.94 51.34 -22.48
CA GLU A 57 -29.11 50.22 -22.96
C GLU A 57 -27.68 50.69 -23.30
N ASP A 58 -26.71 49.78 -23.39
CA ASP A 58 -25.33 50.05 -23.84
C ASP A 58 -24.59 51.16 -23.03
N VAL A 59 -25.00 51.45 -21.79
CA VAL A 59 -24.42 52.53 -20.99
C VAL A 59 -23.06 52.14 -20.41
N THR A 60 -22.14 53.09 -20.28
CA THR A 60 -20.88 52.87 -19.55
C THR A 60 -20.84 53.77 -18.32
N VAL A 61 -20.81 53.21 -17.12
CA VAL A 61 -20.76 53.93 -15.85
C VAL A 61 -19.36 53.80 -15.24
N ILE A 62 -18.75 54.92 -14.84
CA ILE A 62 -17.46 54.95 -14.15
C ILE A 62 -17.62 55.76 -12.86
N VAL A 63 -17.44 55.11 -11.71
CA VAL A 63 -17.41 55.77 -10.39
C VAL A 63 -15.96 55.86 -9.95
N GLU A 64 -15.38 57.06 -9.95
CA GLU A 64 -13.97 57.26 -9.62
C GLU A 64 -13.69 57.10 -8.11
N GLU A 65 -12.44 56.83 -7.78
CA GLU A 65 -11.94 56.76 -6.40
C GLU A 65 -12.37 57.99 -5.58
N GLY A 66 -13.02 57.74 -4.44
CA GLY A 66 -13.52 58.78 -3.53
C GLY A 66 -14.84 59.44 -3.95
N ALA A 67 -15.43 59.06 -5.09
CA ALA A 67 -16.83 59.37 -5.38
C ALA A 67 -17.76 58.57 -4.47
N VAL A 68 -18.90 59.17 -4.10
CA VAL A 68 -19.93 58.52 -3.28
C VAL A 68 -21.27 58.69 -3.99
N VAL A 69 -21.86 57.59 -4.41
CA VAL A 69 -23.21 57.52 -4.95
C VAL A 69 -24.13 57.04 -3.83
N ASP A 70 -25.11 57.84 -3.46
CA ASP A 70 -26.13 57.50 -2.46
C ASP A 70 -27.49 57.59 -3.17
N GLY A 71 -28.08 56.44 -3.49
CA GLY A 71 -29.32 56.28 -4.27
C GLY A 71 -30.54 56.96 -3.66
N GLY A 72 -30.43 57.51 -2.44
CA GLY A 72 -31.46 58.35 -1.84
C GLY A 72 -32.74 57.59 -1.46
N GLY A 73 -32.63 56.28 -1.23
CA GLY A 73 -33.72 55.41 -0.81
C GLY A 73 -34.36 54.61 -1.95
N ASP A 74 -33.69 54.47 -3.08
CA ASP A 74 -34.10 53.61 -4.20
C ASP A 74 -32.92 52.69 -4.60
N ARG A 75 -32.14 53.05 -5.62
CA ARG A 75 -30.98 52.26 -6.06
C ARG A 75 -29.83 53.21 -6.42
N GLY A 76 -28.60 52.76 -6.27
CA GLY A 76 -27.44 53.55 -6.69
C GLY A 76 -27.42 53.70 -8.22
N PHE A 77 -27.56 52.58 -8.94
CA PHE A 77 -27.75 52.56 -10.38
C PHE A 77 -28.83 51.56 -10.80
N ARG A 78 -29.63 51.91 -11.82
CA ARG A 78 -30.42 50.97 -12.61
C ARG A 78 -30.26 51.29 -14.10
N PHE A 79 -29.87 50.30 -14.90
CA PHE A 79 -29.81 50.38 -16.36
C PHE A 79 -30.38 49.10 -16.99
N GLY A 80 -30.65 49.12 -18.31
CA GLY A 80 -31.11 47.96 -19.06
C GLY A 80 -29.94 47.13 -19.58
N ASP A 81 -30.12 46.52 -20.75
CA ASP A 81 -29.20 45.52 -21.29
C ASP A 81 -27.85 46.12 -21.72
N ASN A 82 -26.82 45.28 -21.79
CA ASN A 82 -25.48 45.61 -22.30
C ASN A 82 -24.76 46.74 -21.53
N GLY A 83 -25.21 47.08 -20.32
CA GLY A 83 -24.60 48.11 -19.50
C GLY A 83 -23.26 47.67 -18.91
N THR A 84 -22.25 48.54 -18.92
CA THR A 84 -20.95 48.32 -18.26
C THR A 84 -20.82 49.27 -17.07
N LEU A 85 -20.43 48.78 -15.90
CA LEU A 85 -20.14 49.60 -14.72
C LEU A 85 -18.76 49.28 -14.15
N THR A 86 -17.96 50.31 -13.88
CA THR A 86 -16.71 50.20 -13.11
C THR A 86 -16.81 51.08 -11.86
N ASN A 87 -16.67 50.48 -10.68
CA ASN A 87 -16.70 51.17 -9.40
C ASN A 87 -15.34 51.16 -8.71
N ASP A 88 -14.68 52.32 -8.62
CA ASP A 88 -13.50 52.55 -7.76
C ASP A 88 -13.87 53.33 -6.48
N GLY A 89 -15.14 53.70 -6.31
CA GLY A 89 -15.63 54.57 -5.24
C GLY A 89 -16.54 53.85 -4.25
N THR A 90 -17.64 54.51 -3.87
CA THR A 90 -18.67 53.96 -2.98
C THR A 90 -20.05 54.12 -3.62
N ILE A 91 -20.82 53.05 -3.70
CA ILE A 91 -22.21 53.02 -4.16
C ILE A 91 -23.08 52.50 -3.02
N LEU A 92 -24.07 53.29 -2.61
CA LEU A 92 -25.03 52.96 -1.56
C LEU A 92 -26.44 53.06 -2.15
N SER A 93 -27.35 52.14 -1.84
CA SER A 93 -28.77 52.25 -2.22
C SER A 93 -29.50 53.39 -1.46
N GLY A 94 -29.06 53.67 -0.23
CA GLY A 94 -29.54 54.78 0.61
C GLY A 94 -30.87 54.49 1.33
N GLY A 95 -31.19 53.22 1.61
CA GLY A 95 -32.43 52.77 2.25
C GLY A 95 -33.44 52.14 1.29
N GLY A 96 -32.98 51.71 0.10
CA GLY A 96 -33.85 51.26 -0.99
C GLY A 96 -33.72 49.76 -1.29
N GLU A 97 -33.64 49.38 -2.57
CA GLU A 97 -33.47 47.99 -3.00
C GLU A 97 -31.97 47.74 -3.28
N HIS A 98 -31.59 47.56 -4.55
CA HIS A 98 -30.24 47.15 -4.92
C HIS A 98 -29.21 48.29 -4.91
N GLY A 99 -27.95 47.98 -4.62
CA GLY A 99 -26.84 48.91 -4.84
C GLY A 99 -26.69 49.23 -6.34
N VAL A 100 -26.57 48.19 -7.15
CA VAL A 100 -26.54 48.25 -8.62
C VAL A 100 -27.55 47.26 -9.20
N GLN A 101 -28.32 47.69 -10.21
CA GLN A 101 -29.12 46.81 -11.04
C GLN A 101 -28.86 47.00 -12.54
N GLY A 102 -28.63 45.91 -13.27
CA GLY A 102 -28.49 45.89 -14.74
C GLY A 102 -29.44 44.88 -15.38
N GLY A 103 -29.67 44.98 -16.69
CA GLY A 103 -30.39 43.95 -17.46
C GLY A 103 -29.44 42.91 -18.06
N ASP A 104 -29.89 42.23 -19.12
CA ASP A 104 -29.16 41.16 -19.79
C ASP A 104 -27.78 41.63 -20.31
N GLU A 105 -26.79 40.74 -20.33
CA GLU A 105 -25.42 41.00 -20.80
C GLU A 105 -24.71 42.17 -20.06
N ALA A 106 -25.16 42.51 -18.84
CA ALA A 106 -24.53 43.56 -18.03
C ALA A 106 -23.10 43.14 -17.58
N SER A 107 -22.16 44.09 -17.56
CA SER A 107 -20.78 43.85 -17.15
C SER A 107 -20.36 44.78 -16.00
N ILE A 108 -20.22 44.22 -14.80
CA ILE A 108 -19.91 44.97 -13.57
C ILE A 108 -18.49 44.65 -13.11
N THR A 109 -17.70 45.68 -12.81
CA THR A 109 -16.40 45.56 -12.14
C THR A 109 -16.38 46.42 -10.89
N ASN A 110 -16.20 45.79 -9.72
CA ASN A 110 -16.10 46.47 -8.44
C ASN A 110 -14.68 46.40 -7.88
N ASN A 111 -14.06 47.57 -7.71
CA ASN A 111 -12.80 47.78 -7.01
C ASN A 111 -12.98 48.53 -5.67
N GLY A 112 -14.20 49.04 -5.41
CA GLY A 112 -14.57 49.86 -4.26
C GLY A 112 -15.65 49.20 -3.41
N LEU A 113 -16.54 50.00 -2.80
CA LEU A 113 -17.66 49.51 -1.99
C LEU A 113 -18.98 49.61 -2.77
N ILE A 114 -19.77 48.53 -2.78
CA ILE A 114 -21.19 48.51 -3.15
C ILE A 114 -21.97 48.01 -1.94
N ASP A 115 -22.96 48.78 -1.48
CA ASP A 115 -23.78 48.46 -0.30
C ASP A 115 -25.27 48.63 -0.65
N GLY A 116 -25.97 47.51 -0.76
CA GLY A 116 -27.38 47.40 -1.10
C GLY A 116 -28.24 47.07 0.13
N ASP A 117 -29.43 47.69 0.24
CA ASP A 117 -30.40 47.36 1.30
C ASP A 117 -31.37 46.23 0.88
N GLY A 118 -31.33 45.82 -0.40
CA GLY A 118 -31.67 44.49 -0.92
C GLY A 118 -30.36 43.83 -1.38
N ASN A 119 -30.24 43.46 -2.66
CA ASN A 119 -28.97 42.91 -3.14
C ASN A 119 -27.87 43.98 -3.31
N GLY A 120 -26.60 43.61 -3.11
CA GLY A 120 -25.48 44.49 -3.45
C GLY A 120 -25.45 44.77 -4.96
N VAL A 121 -25.40 43.71 -5.76
CA VAL A 121 -25.51 43.71 -7.22
C VAL A 121 -26.61 42.74 -7.65
N ASN A 122 -27.48 43.18 -8.56
CA ASN A 122 -28.52 42.33 -9.18
C ASN A 122 -28.49 42.54 -10.71
N VAL A 123 -28.23 41.51 -11.49
CA VAL A 123 -28.19 41.59 -12.95
C VAL A 123 -28.92 40.39 -13.56
N ASP A 124 -29.48 40.57 -14.76
CA ASP A 124 -30.28 39.54 -15.42
C ASP A 124 -29.36 38.54 -16.19
N ASP A 125 -29.84 37.94 -17.28
CA ASP A 125 -29.18 36.81 -17.98
C ASP A 125 -27.84 37.19 -18.64
N ASP A 126 -26.97 36.21 -18.89
CA ASP A 126 -25.69 36.34 -19.61
C ASP A 126 -24.74 37.42 -19.04
N ALA A 127 -24.94 37.83 -17.78
CA ALA A 127 -24.21 38.93 -17.17
C ALA A 127 -22.83 38.50 -16.65
N TYR A 128 -21.92 39.47 -16.50
CA TYR A 128 -20.58 39.28 -15.95
C TYR A 128 -20.36 40.21 -14.75
N VAL A 129 -20.02 39.65 -13.59
CA VAL A 129 -19.69 40.43 -12.38
C VAL A 129 -18.29 40.06 -11.88
N LEU A 130 -17.39 41.04 -11.80
CA LEU A 130 -16.08 40.92 -11.18
C LEU A 130 -16.01 41.79 -9.92
N ASN A 131 -15.86 41.17 -8.76
CA ASN A 131 -15.46 41.83 -7.52
C ASN A 131 -13.96 41.61 -7.31
N SER A 132 -13.14 42.62 -7.65
CA SER A 132 -11.68 42.51 -7.61
C SER A 132 -11.12 42.41 -6.18
N GLU A 133 -9.83 42.08 -6.02
CA GLU A 133 -9.17 41.89 -4.71
C GLU A 133 -9.45 42.98 -3.63
N THR A 134 -9.72 44.23 -4.03
CA THR A 134 -10.02 45.34 -3.10
C THR A 134 -11.51 45.67 -3.01
N GLY A 135 -12.33 45.03 -3.82
CA GLY A 135 -13.77 45.23 -3.88
C GLY A 135 -14.49 44.63 -2.67
N GLU A 136 -15.47 45.38 -2.19
CA GLU A 136 -16.39 44.98 -1.13
C GLU A 136 -17.82 45.12 -1.65
N VAL A 137 -18.60 44.04 -1.62
CA VAL A 137 -20.03 44.05 -1.93
C VAL A 137 -20.79 43.58 -0.71
N ILE A 138 -21.78 44.37 -0.29
CA ILE A 138 -22.66 44.07 0.83
C ILE A 138 -24.10 44.12 0.32
N GLY A 139 -24.84 43.05 0.55
CA GLY A 139 -26.28 42.97 0.36
C GLY A 139 -27.00 42.70 1.68
N ALA A 140 -28.18 43.26 1.86
CA ALA A 140 -29.07 42.83 2.92
C ALA A 140 -29.70 41.47 2.61
N ASP A 141 -30.15 41.27 1.36
CA ASP A 141 -30.65 39.99 0.84
C ASP A 141 -29.46 39.21 0.26
N ASP A 142 -29.19 39.28 -1.05
CA ASP A 142 -28.01 38.64 -1.65
C ASP A 142 -26.84 39.61 -1.87
N GLY A 143 -25.60 39.14 -1.78
CA GLY A 143 -24.43 39.96 -2.09
C GLY A 143 -24.38 40.31 -3.57
N VAL A 144 -24.29 39.28 -4.41
CA VAL A 144 -24.37 39.35 -5.88
C VAL A 144 -25.37 38.32 -6.36
N GLN A 145 -26.35 38.75 -7.15
CA GLN A 145 -27.29 37.88 -7.85
C GLN A 145 -27.17 38.08 -9.37
N ILE A 146 -27.09 36.97 -10.11
CA ILE A 146 -27.21 36.90 -11.58
C ILE A 146 -28.32 35.91 -11.96
N GLU A 147 -28.94 36.06 -13.14
CA GLU A 147 -29.89 35.07 -13.67
C GLU A 147 -29.17 33.98 -14.51
N GLU A 148 -29.76 33.49 -15.61
CA GLU A 148 -29.28 32.30 -16.34
C GLU A 148 -27.96 32.59 -17.10
N ASP A 149 -27.10 31.57 -17.25
CA ASP A 149 -25.88 31.59 -18.07
C ASP A 149 -24.85 32.71 -17.75
N GLY A 150 -24.95 33.35 -16.58
CA GLY A 150 -24.04 34.42 -16.17
C GLY A 150 -22.72 33.95 -15.53
N GLU A 151 -21.79 34.88 -15.33
CA GLU A 151 -20.48 34.65 -14.74
C GLU A 151 -20.23 35.58 -13.53
N ILE A 152 -19.89 35.00 -12.37
CA ILE A 152 -19.42 35.75 -11.19
C ILE A 152 -17.96 35.39 -10.89
N TYR A 153 -17.12 36.41 -10.75
CA TYR A 153 -15.74 36.31 -10.29
C TYR A 153 -15.55 37.13 -9.01
N ASN A 154 -15.29 36.46 -7.89
CA ASN A 154 -15.00 37.13 -6.62
C ASN A 154 -13.55 36.90 -6.18
N GLU A 155 -12.74 37.94 -6.26
CA GLU A 155 -11.39 38.03 -5.69
C GLU A 155 -11.37 38.82 -4.36
N GLY A 156 -12.41 39.62 -4.12
CA GLY A 156 -12.55 40.53 -2.98
C GLY A 156 -13.37 39.94 -1.83
N THR A 157 -14.21 40.78 -1.21
CA THR A 157 -15.16 40.37 -0.16
C THR A 157 -16.59 40.59 -0.63
N VAL A 158 -17.43 39.56 -0.52
CA VAL A 158 -18.88 39.66 -0.69
C VAL A 158 -19.58 39.16 0.57
N THR A 159 -20.56 39.92 1.05
CA THR A 159 -21.33 39.57 2.24
C THR A 159 -22.81 39.80 2.02
N ALA A 160 -23.61 38.80 2.31
CA ALA A 160 -25.06 38.88 2.45
C ALA A 160 -25.45 38.79 3.93
N ASN A 161 -26.37 39.65 4.36
CA ASN A 161 -26.79 39.68 5.77
C ASN A 161 -27.95 38.73 6.08
N ASP A 162 -28.84 38.48 5.12
CA ASP A 162 -30.00 37.59 5.29
C ASP A 162 -30.07 36.49 4.20
N GLY A 163 -29.49 36.69 3.00
CA GLY A 163 -29.50 35.73 1.88
C GLY A 163 -28.12 35.18 1.52
N ASP A 164 -27.89 34.95 0.23
CA ASP A 164 -26.70 34.28 -0.30
C ASP A 164 -25.58 35.26 -0.63
N ALA A 165 -24.32 34.90 -0.38
CA ALA A 165 -23.25 35.81 -0.78
C ALA A 165 -23.19 35.97 -2.31
N LEU A 166 -23.20 34.85 -3.03
CA LEU A 166 -23.22 34.80 -4.49
C LEU A 166 -24.34 33.84 -4.93
N LYS A 167 -25.27 34.32 -5.75
CA LYS A 167 -26.41 33.56 -6.25
C LYS A 167 -26.49 33.62 -7.78
N ALA A 168 -26.72 32.49 -8.42
CA ALA A 168 -26.92 32.40 -9.86
C ALA A 168 -27.99 31.37 -10.24
N ALA A 169 -28.64 31.55 -11.40
CA ALA A 169 -29.62 30.59 -11.92
C ALA A 169 -28.95 29.50 -12.79
N ASP A 170 -29.75 28.80 -13.61
CA ASP A 170 -29.32 27.68 -14.43
C ASP A 170 -28.11 28.03 -15.34
N GLY A 171 -27.16 27.11 -15.49
CA GLY A 171 -26.04 27.19 -16.43
C GLY A 171 -24.92 28.18 -16.06
N ALA A 172 -25.04 28.88 -14.93
CA ALA A 172 -24.08 29.92 -14.54
C ALA A 172 -22.74 29.38 -14.01
N TYR A 173 -21.71 30.23 -14.08
CA TYR A 173 -20.36 29.96 -13.58
C TYR A 173 -19.97 30.91 -12.46
N ILE A 174 -19.55 30.39 -11.31
CA ILE A 174 -19.07 31.17 -10.16
C ILE A 174 -17.64 30.75 -9.80
N LEU A 175 -16.69 31.70 -9.84
CA LEU A 175 -15.33 31.54 -9.31
C LEU A 175 -15.12 32.42 -8.09
N ASN A 176 -14.87 31.80 -6.94
CA ASN A 176 -14.50 32.47 -5.70
C ASN A 176 -13.02 32.22 -5.35
N GLU A 177 -12.19 33.25 -5.48
CA GLU A 177 -10.80 33.29 -4.98
C GLU A 177 -10.68 34.14 -3.68
N GLY A 178 -11.69 34.96 -3.41
CA GLY A 178 -11.77 35.87 -2.27
C GLY A 178 -12.52 35.29 -1.06
N THR A 179 -13.32 36.14 -0.43
CA THR A 179 -14.21 35.77 0.68
C THR A 179 -15.66 35.98 0.28
N ALA A 180 -16.48 34.95 0.44
CA ALA A 180 -17.94 35.01 0.28
C ALA A 180 -18.58 34.58 1.60
N THR A 181 -19.48 35.40 2.15
CA THR A 181 -20.17 35.12 3.41
C THR A 181 -21.65 35.36 3.27
N GLY A 182 -22.44 34.28 3.29
CA GLY A 182 -23.89 34.32 3.25
C GLY A 182 -24.51 34.04 4.62
N SER A 183 -25.73 34.51 4.83
CA SER A 183 -26.51 34.09 6.00
C SER A 183 -27.25 32.79 5.70
N ASP A 184 -27.86 32.67 4.51
CA ASP A 184 -28.46 31.43 4.01
C ASP A 184 -27.34 30.56 3.41
N ASP A 185 -27.12 30.59 2.10
CA ASP A 185 -26.02 29.85 1.46
C ASP A 185 -24.80 30.73 1.18
N GLY A 186 -23.61 30.15 1.19
CA GLY A 186 -22.38 30.88 0.89
C GLY A 186 -22.31 31.22 -0.60
N ILE A 187 -22.48 30.21 -1.43
CA ILE A 187 -22.63 30.31 -2.88
C ILE A 187 -23.73 29.34 -3.32
N GLN A 188 -24.70 29.83 -4.10
CA GLN A 188 -25.74 29.01 -4.71
C GLN A 188 -25.75 29.17 -6.25
N VAL A 189 -25.82 28.05 -6.96
CA VAL A 189 -26.21 28.00 -8.38
C VAL A 189 -27.37 27.02 -8.58
N GLU A 190 -28.22 27.24 -9.59
CA GLU A 190 -29.29 26.28 -9.93
C GLU A 190 -28.75 25.13 -10.82
N ASN A 191 -29.50 24.66 -11.81
CA ASN A 191 -29.19 23.44 -12.55
C ASN A 191 -28.05 23.65 -13.55
N ASP A 192 -27.28 22.59 -13.81
CA ASP A 192 -26.17 22.58 -14.77
C ASP A 192 -25.10 23.67 -14.53
N GLY A 193 -25.05 24.24 -13.32
CA GLY A 193 -24.11 25.30 -12.93
C GLY A 193 -22.73 24.79 -12.54
N GLU A 194 -21.75 25.70 -12.51
CA GLU A 194 -20.37 25.43 -12.11
C GLU A 194 -19.93 26.36 -10.97
N ILE A 195 -19.50 25.77 -9.84
CA ILE A 195 -18.89 26.50 -8.73
C ILE A 195 -17.42 26.09 -8.60
N VAL A 196 -16.52 27.06 -8.62
CA VAL A 196 -15.11 26.88 -8.32
C VAL A 196 -14.73 27.74 -7.12
N ASN A 197 -14.34 27.12 -6.02
CA ASN A 197 -13.87 27.81 -4.83
C ASN A 197 -12.40 27.53 -4.55
N THR A 198 -11.55 28.56 -4.64
CA THR A 198 -10.15 28.54 -4.17
C THR A 198 -9.93 29.46 -2.96
N GLY A 199 -10.94 30.26 -2.62
CA GLY A 199 -10.95 31.22 -1.52
C GLY A 199 -11.58 30.65 -0.24
N THR A 200 -12.34 31.50 0.46
CA THR A 200 -13.11 31.12 1.66
C THR A 200 -14.58 31.41 1.42
N VAL A 201 -15.42 30.40 1.68
CA VAL A 201 -16.87 30.52 1.65
C VAL A 201 -17.41 30.14 3.03
N THR A 202 -18.35 30.94 3.53
CA THR A 202 -19.00 30.68 4.82
C THR A 202 -20.49 30.94 4.71
N ALA A 203 -21.29 29.98 5.16
CA ALA A 203 -22.72 30.10 5.38
C ALA A 203 -23.01 30.02 6.88
N TYR A 204 -23.85 30.92 7.40
CA TYR A 204 -24.16 30.94 8.83
C TYR A 204 -25.34 30.05 9.23
N ASP A 205 -26.32 29.87 8.35
CA ASP A 205 -27.50 29.03 8.59
C ASP A 205 -27.67 27.92 7.54
N GLY A 206 -27.18 28.09 6.29
CA GLY A 206 -27.29 27.12 5.19
C GLY A 206 -25.97 26.45 4.81
N ASP A 207 -25.86 26.17 3.51
CA ASP A 207 -24.78 25.38 2.90
C ASP A 207 -23.65 26.27 2.41
N ALA A 208 -22.40 25.83 2.55
CA ALA A 208 -21.30 26.67 2.08
C ALA A 208 -21.32 26.81 0.55
N LEU A 209 -21.40 25.68 -0.17
CA LEU A 209 -21.52 25.62 -1.62
C LEU A 209 -22.74 24.79 -1.98
N LYS A 210 -23.64 25.33 -2.79
CA LYS A 210 -24.88 24.65 -3.17
C LYS A 210 -25.11 24.71 -4.67
N ALA A 211 -25.47 23.58 -5.25
CA ALA A 211 -25.91 23.51 -6.62
C ALA A 211 -27.09 22.55 -6.82
N GLU A 212 -27.89 22.76 -7.85
CA GLU A 212 -28.99 21.84 -8.19
C GLU A 212 -28.52 20.72 -9.14
N ASN A 213 -29.40 20.22 -10.02
CA ASN A 213 -29.17 18.99 -10.76
C ASN A 213 -28.10 19.15 -11.85
N GLY A 214 -27.25 18.12 -12.02
CA GLY A 214 -26.23 18.08 -13.07
C GLY A 214 -25.07 19.07 -12.89
N ALA A 215 -24.98 19.72 -11.73
CA ALA A 215 -23.99 20.75 -11.47
C ALA A 215 -22.60 20.18 -11.13
N TYR A 216 -21.58 21.02 -11.31
CA TYR A 216 -20.18 20.72 -11.00
C TYR A 216 -19.67 21.66 -9.90
N ILE A 217 -19.10 21.10 -8.83
CA ILE A 217 -18.49 21.85 -7.74
C ILE A 217 -17.03 21.42 -7.58
N MET A 218 -16.10 22.38 -7.63
CA MET A 218 -14.69 22.18 -7.32
C MET A 218 -14.26 23.06 -6.16
N ASN A 219 -13.91 22.43 -5.04
CA ASN A 219 -13.41 23.11 -3.85
C ASN A 219 -11.92 22.83 -3.63
N GLU A 220 -11.08 23.84 -3.83
CA GLU A 220 -9.65 23.85 -3.44
C GLU A 220 -9.40 24.74 -2.21
N GLY A 221 -10.39 25.54 -1.81
CA GLY A 221 -10.35 26.48 -0.70
C GLY A 221 -11.00 25.96 0.58
N ALA A 222 -11.52 26.90 1.39
CA ALA A 222 -12.30 26.59 2.57
C ALA A 222 -13.81 26.75 2.28
N ALA A 223 -14.60 25.73 2.60
CA ALA A 223 -16.06 25.73 2.52
C ALA A 223 -16.62 25.41 3.91
N ILE A 224 -17.26 26.39 4.56
CA ILE A 224 -17.75 26.27 5.94
C ILE A 224 -19.26 26.50 5.95
N GLY A 225 -20.03 25.42 6.04
CA GLY A 225 -21.49 25.45 6.13
C GLY A 225 -21.98 25.26 7.56
N TYR A 226 -23.16 25.81 7.87
CA TYR A 226 -23.84 25.44 9.11
C TYR A 226 -24.63 24.14 8.91
N SER A 227 -25.41 24.05 7.81
CA SER A 227 -26.07 22.82 7.37
C SER A 227 -25.02 21.90 6.73
N ASP A 228 -24.87 21.93 5.40
CA ASP A 228 -23.90 21.09 4.70
C ASP A 228 -22.68 21.88 4.24
N GLY A 229 -21.52 21.22 4.19
CA GLY A 229 -20.32 21.83 3.66
C GLY A 229 -20.44 22.10 2.15
N ILE A 230 -20.93 21.09 1.43
CA ILE A 230 -21.26 21.15 0.01
C ILE A 230 -22.57 20.37 -0.20
N GLN A 231 -23.53 20.95 -0.91
CA GLN A 231 -24.74 20.25 -1.34
C GLN A 231 -24.86 20.27 -2.88
N VAL A 232 -25.15 19.12 -3.48
CA VAL A 232 -25.57 19.02 -4.88
C VAL A 232 -26.81 18.13 -5.01
N GLU A 233 -27.69 18.38 -5.97
CA GLU A 233 -28.84 17.49 -6.22
C GLU A 233 -28.46 16.29 -7.13
N GLU A 234 -29.37 15.79 -7.97
CA GLU A 234 -29.17 14.58 -8.75
C GLU A 234 -28.07 14.78 -9.82
N ASN A 235 -27.27 13.73 -10.06
CA ASN A 235 -26.20 13.67 -11.06
C ASN A 235 -25.12 14.76 -10.91
N GLY A 236 -24.92 15.26 -9.69
CA GLY A 236 -23.87 16.23 -9.38
C GLY A 236 -22.46 15.63 -9.41
N GLU A 237 -21.48 16.46 -9.74
CA GLU A 237 -20.05 16.14 -9.64
C GLU A 237 -19.37 17.05 -8.60
N VAL A 238 -18.76 16.46 -7.57
CA VAL A 238 -18.07 17.19 -6.51
C VAL A 238 -16.61 16.75 -6.42
N TYR A 239 -15.70 17.72 -6.55
CA TYR A 239 -14.26 17.53 -6.39
C TYR A 239 -13.75 18.40 -5.25
N ASN A 240 -13.41 17.78 -4.12
CA ASN A 240 -12.84 18.48 -2.97
C ASN A 240 -11.35 18.16 -2.81
N SER A 241 -10.50 19.17 -2.94
CA SER A 241 -9.08 19.11 -2.52
C SER A 241 -8.74 20.08 -1.38
N GLY A 242 -9.72 20.90 -0.97
CA GLY A 242 -9.62 21.87 0.11
C GLY A 242 -10.12 21.35 1.47
N ASP A 243 -10.50 22.29 2.33
CA ASP A 243 -11.06 22.01 3.65
C ASP A 243 -12.57 22.29 3.63
N VAL A 244 -13.37 21.28 3.97
CA VAL A 244 -14.82 21.40 4.09
C VAL A 244 -15.22 21.15 5.54
N THR A 245 -16.08 22.00 6.09
CA THR A 245 -16.62 21.86 7.45
C THR A 245 -18.11 22.09 7.45
N ALA A 246 -18.85 21.14 8.01
CA ALA A 246 -20.28 21.22 8.29
C ALA A 246 -20.51 21.16 9.80
N TYR A 247 -21.32 22.07 10.36
CA TYR A 247 -21.50 22.17 11.81
C TYR A 247 -22.73 21.42 12.35
N ASP A 248 -23.76 21.23 11.52
CA ASP A 248 -25.05 20.61 11.86
C ASP A 248 -25.59 19.74 10.70
N GLY A 249 -24.70 19.24 9.84
CA GLY A 249 -25.02 18.43 8.66
C GLY A 249 -23.79 17.72 8.06
N ASP A 250 -23.88 17.41 6.77
CA ASP A 250 -22.96 16.55 6.05
C ASP A 250 -21.76 17.32 5.52
N GLY A 251 -20.60 16.66 5.45
CA GLY A 251 -19.44 17.22 4.76
C GLY A 251 -19.78 17.50 3.29
N ILE A 252 -20.34 16.49 2.62
CA ILE A 252 -20.90 16.59 1.27
C ILE A 252 -22.23 15.83 1.24
N LYS A 253 -23.31 16.50 0.83
CA LYS A 253 -24.61 15.89 0.55
C LYS A 253 -24.87 15.88 -0.95
N ALA A 254 -25.26 14.74 -1.51
CA ALA A 254 -25.58 14.61 -2.92
C ALA A 254 -26.83 13.77 -3.21
N GLY A 255 -27.52 14.02 -4.32
CA GLY A 255 -28.65 13.21 -4.77
C GLY A 255 -28.26 11.95 -5.55
N ASP A 256 -29.23 11.34 -6.24
CA ASP A 256 -29.05 10.14 -7.06
C ASP A 256 -27.96 10.32 -8.13
N GLY A 257 -27.13 9.30 -8.32
CA GLY A 257 -26.15 9.22 -9.41
C GLY A 257 -24.98 10.19 -9.28
N ALA A 258 -24.71 10.69 -8.08
CA ALA A 258 -23.63 11.62 -7.83
C ALA A 258 -22.24 10.98 -7.97
N TYR A 259 -21.26 11.79 -8.39
CA TYR A 259 -19.84 11.44 -8.37
C TYR A 259 -19.10 12.38 -7.42
N ILE A 260 -18.49 11.82 -6.37
CA ILE A 260 -17.83 12.59 -5.31
C ILE A 260 -16.39 12.09 -5.17
N GLU A 261 -15.43 13.02 -5.27
CA GLU A 261 -14.02 12.75 -5.05
C GLU A 261 -13.44 13.72 -4.01
N ASN A 262 -13.00 13.16 -2.89
CA ASN A 262 -12.36 13.89 -1.79
C ASN A 262 -10.87 13.58 -1.72
N ASP A 263 -10.03 14.51 -2.16
CA ASP A 263 -8.58 14.56 -1.92
C ASP A 263 -8.21 15.42 -0.69
N GLY A 264 -9.15 16.24 -0.22
CA GLY A 264 -8.97 17.20 0.87
C GLY A 264 -9.35 16.67 2.25
N THR A 265 -9.82 17.58 3.11
CA THR A 265 -10.34 17.25 4.45
C THR A 265 -11.84 17.53 4.51
N LEU A 266 -12.62 16.55 4.94
CA LEU A 266 -14.02 16.74 5.35
C LEU A 266 -14.11 16.64 6.88
N THR A 267 -14.81 17.57 7.50
CA THR A 267 -15.19 17.51 8.92
C THR A 267 -16.68 17.78 9.05
N ALA A 268 -17.45 16.78 9.46
CA ALA A 268 -18.90 16.84 9.53
C ALA A 268 -19.40 16.47 10.92
N SER A 269 -20.53 17.06 11.30
CA SER A 269 -21.27 16.68 12.51
C SER A 269 -22.30 15.56 12.26
N ASP A 270 -22.62 15.32 11.00
CA ASP A 270 -23.43 14.19 10.56
C ASP A 270 -22.51 13.27 9.73
N ASP A 271 -22.87 12.99 8.48
CA ASP A 271 -22.08 12.15 7.59
C ASP A 271 -20.89 12.89 6.99
N GLY A 272 -19.78 12.18 6.80
CA GLY A 272 -18.67 12.70 5.99
C GLY A 272 -19.11 12.97 4.55
N ILE A 273 -19.77 11.98 3.95
CA ILE A 273 -20.40 12.04 2.63
C ILE A 273 -21.74 11.31 2.72
N GLN A 274 -22.83 11.96 2.34
CA GLN A 274 -24.15 11.34 2.15
C GLN A 274 -24.55 11.42 0.68
N ALA A 275 -24.95 10.30 0.07
CA ALA A 275 -25.60 10.34 -1.26
C ALA A 275 -26.55 9.17 -1.53
N ASP A 276 -27.44 9.36 -2.51
CA ASP A 276 -28.52 8.42 -2.81
C ASP A 276 -28.11 7.38 -3.90
N LEU A 277 -29.09 6.85 -4.66
CA LEU A 277 -28.95 5.65 -5.51
C LEU A 277 -27.84 5.77 -6.56
N TYR A 278 -27.11 4.68 -6.77
CA TYR A 278 -26.07 4.57 -7.81
C TYR A 278 -24.95 5.61 -7.72
N SER A 279 -24.73 6.19 -6.55
CA SER A 279 -23.68 7.18 -6.32
C SER A 279 -22.31 6.53 -6.16
N THR A 280 -21.26 7.30 -6.49
CA THR A 280 -19.87 6.90 -6.33
C THR A 280 -19.14 7.88 -5.41
N ALA A 281 -18.55 7.38 -4.32
CA ALA A 281 -17.73 8.15 -3.40
C ALA A 281 -16.28 7.64 -3.39
N ILE A 282 -15.33 8.52 -3.69
CA ILE A 282 -13.89 8.23 -3.68
C ILE A 282 -13.22 9.11 -2.63
N ASN A 283 -12.67 8.50 -1.60
CA ASN A 283 -11.89 9.20 -0.58
C ASN A 283 -10.39 8.91 -0.75
N ASN A 284 -9.63 9.90 -1.19
CA ASN A 284 -8.16 9.90 -1.21
C ASN A 284 -7.56 10.74 -0.06
N GLY A 285 -8.37 11.62 0.53
CA GLY A 285 -8.02 12.55 1.60
C GLY A 285 -8.36 12.03 2.99
N ALA A 286 -8.89 12.91 3.83
CA ALA A 286 -9.31 12.59 5.19
C ALA A 286 -10.78 12.94 5.42
N ILE A 287 -11.51 12.05 6.07
CA ILE A 287 -12.89 12.25 6.50
C ILE A 287 -12.95 12.07 8.02
N TYR A 288 -13.53 13.07 8.69
CA TYR A 288 -13.88 13.03 10.11
C TYR A 288 -15.37 13.31 10.24
N ALA A 289 -16.15 12.29 10.58
CA ALA A 289 -17.59 12.39 10.77
C ALA A 289 -17.96 12.05 12.21
N THR A 290 -19.08 12.59 12.69
CA THR A 290 -19.63 12.16 13.98
C THR A 290 -20.83 11.25 13.86
N ASP A 291 -21.42 11.12 12.68
CA ASP A 291 -22.22 9.95 12.29
C ASP A 291 -21.34 9.04 11.39
N GLU A 292 -21.83 8.60 10.23
CA GLU A 292 -21.09 7.73 9.32
C GLU A 292 -19.98 8.45 8.53
N GLY A 293 -18.91 7.72 8.22
CA GLY A 293 -17.84 8.24 7.37
C GLY A 293 -18.32 8.49 5.94
N ILE A 294 -18.99 7.50 5.36
CA ILE A 294 -19.64 7.56 4.06
C ILE A 294 -20.96 6.79 4.15
N ASN A 295 -22.08 7.48 3.94
CA ASN A 295 -23.43 6.93 3.94
C ASN A 295 -24.01 6.94 2.51
N LEU A 296 -24.05 5.77 1.89
CA LEU A 296 -24.71 5.54 0.60
C LEU A 296 -25.76 4.43 0.77
N ASP A 297 -26.70 4.61 1.70
CA ASP A 297 -27.83 3.70 2.01
C ASP A 297 -28.85 3.60 0.85
N ALA A 298 -28.35 3.20 -0.32
CA ALA A 298 -29.10 3.08 -1.54
C ALA A 298 -28.45 2.04 -2.48
N ASP A 299 -29.28 1.33 -3.24
CA ASP A 299 -28.83 0.25 -4.13
C ASP A 299 -27.71 0.69 -5.09
N GLY A 300 -26.69 -0.15 -5.21
CA GLY A 300 -25.64 -0.02 -6.22
C GLY A 300 -24.60 1.06 -5.93
N ALA A 301 -24.37 1.38 -4.65
CA ALA A 301 -23.32 2.26 -4.19
C ALA A 301 -21.92 1.76 -4.59
N VAL A 302 -21.02 2.68 -4.94
CA VAL A 302 -19.60 2.40 -5.17
C VAL A 302 -18.76 3.27 -4.24
N VAL A 303 -18.02 2.64 -3.33
CA VAL A 303 -17.14 3.34 -2.38
C VAL A 303 -15.70 2.91 -2.58
N ILE A 304 -14.79 3.87 -2.76
CA ILE A 304 -13.35 3.61 -2.86
C ILE A 304 -12.62 4.47 -1.82
N ASN A 305 -12.08 3.84 -0.79
CA ASN A 305 -11.27 4.50 0.23
C ASN A 305 -9.78 4.22 0.02
N ASN A 306 -9.04 5.22 -0.45
CA ASN A 306 -7.57 5.23 -0.51
C ASN A 306 -6.94 6.07 0.63
N GLY A 307 -7.74 6.94 1.25
CA GLY A 307 -7.35 7.86 2.31
C GLY A 307 -7.61 7.34 3.71
N SER A 308 -8.02 8.22 4.61
CA SER A 308 -8.43 7.88 5.97
C SER A 308 -9.88 8.28 6.25
N ILE A 309 -10.63 7.37 6.85
CA ILE A 309 -11.96 7.61 7.38
C ILE A 309 -11.91 7.39 8.90
N THR A 310 -12.44 8.36 9.65
CA THR A 310 -12.73 8.23 11.07
C THR A 310 -14.14 8.73 11.32
N ALA A 311 -15.04 7.81 11.64
CA ALA A 311 -16.44 8.07 11.97
C ALA A 311 -16.64 7.81 13.47
N LEU A 312 -17.68 8.37 14.09
CA LEU A 312 -18.10 7.92 15.43
C LEU A 312 -19.25 6.92 15.37
N ASP A 313 -19.92 6.86 14.21
CA ASP A 313 -20.81 5.78 13.81
C ASP A 313 -20.07 4.83 12.83
N ASP A 314 -20.74 4.31 11.81
CA ASP A 314 -20.15 3.39 10.85
C ASP A 314 -19.08 4.06 9.98
N GLY A 315 -18.06 3.29 9.61
CA GLY A 315 -17.06 3.78 8.67
C GLY A 315 -17.64 4.02 7.28
N ILE A 316 -18.41 3.05 6.81
CA ILE A 316 -19.12 3.05 5.54
C ILE A 316 -20.45 2.31 5.76
N HIS A 317 -21.57 2.94 5.39
CA HIS A 317 -22.90 2.35 5.44
C HIS A 317 -23.49 2.34 4.03
N THR A 318 -23.92 1.16 3.54
CA THR A 318 -24.48 1.01 2.19
C THR A 318 -25.61 -0.02 2.13
N ALA A 319 -26.53 0.09 1.16
CA ALA A 319 -27.58 -0.91 0.97
C ALA A 319 -27.16 -2.07 0.04
N THR A 320 -28.07 -2.57 -0.80
CA THR A 320 -27.86 -3.76 -1.64
C THR A 320 -26.95 -3.53 -2.85
N ASN A 321 -26.32 -4.59 -3.33
CA ASN A 321 -25.47 -4.63 -4.52
C ASN A 321 -24.32 -3.59 -4.49
N SER A 322 -23.75 -3.37 -3.31
CA SER A 322 -22.70 -2.38 -3.08
C SER A 322 -21.31 -2.90 -3.51
N TRP A 323 -20.44 -2.00 -3.96
CA TRP A 323 -19.03 -2.30 -4.28
C TRP A 323 -18.12 -1.41 -3.45
N ILE A 324 -17.37 -2.01 -2.53
CA ILE A 324 -16.50 -1.28 -1.60
C ILE A 324 -15.06 -1.73 -1.79
N GLU A 325 -14.16 -0.78 -2.05
CA GLU A 325 -12.72 -0.99 -2.08
C GLU A 325 -12.03 -0.18 -0.97
N ASN A 326 -11.45 -0.86 0.01
CA ASN A 326 -10.63 -0.23 1.04
C ASN A 326 -9.14 -0.52 0.79
N ASN A 327 -8.42 0.49 0.35
CA ASN A 327 -6.95 0.51 0.22
C ASN A 327 -6.28 1.38 1.30
N GLY A 328 -7.06 2.25 1.95
CA GLY A 328 -6.63 3.17 2.99
C GLY A 328 -6.86 2.64 4.41
N SER A 329 -7.30 3.51 5.31
CA SER A 329 -7.69 3.15 6.67
C SER A 329 -9.12 3.59 6.99
N ILE A 330 -9.89 2.69 7.58
CA ILE A 330 -11.17 2.97 8.22
C ILE A 330 -10.98 2.67 9.71
N TYR A 331 -11.24 3.67 10.56
CA TYR A 331 -11.04 3.56 11.99
C TYR A 331 -12.27 4.05 12.75
N ILE A 332 -12.85 3.17 13.56
CA ILE A 332 -14.01 3.47 14.40
C ILE A 332 -13.56 3.50 15.86
N PRO A 333 -13.45 4.69 16.48
CA PRO A 333 -13.13 4.82 17.89
C PRO A 333 -14.29 4.30 18.73
N TYR A 334 -13.96 3.78 19.91
CA TYR A 334 -14.98 3.22 20.77
C TYR A 334 -15.89 4.30 21.35
N ASN A 335 -17.19 4.21 21.03
CA ASN A 335 -18.24 5.03 21.62
C ASN A 335 -19.15 4.20 22.54
N ALA A 336 -19.13 4.52 23.82
CA ALA A 336 -19.81 3.69 24.82
C ALA A 336 -21.34 3.86 24.77
N GLY A 337 -22.03 2.79 24.37
CA GLY A 337 -23.49 2.72 24.31
C GLY A 337 -24.08 3.02 22.93
N ASP A 338 -23.22 3.21 21.94
CA ASP A 338 -23.55 3.37 20.52
C ASP A 338 -22.38 2.82 19.69
N PRO A 339 -22.10 1.51 19.77
CA PRO A 339 -21.00 0.92 19.03
C PRO A 339 -21.44 0.62 17.61
N GLN A 340 -20.51 0.82 16.69
CA GLN A 340 -20.78 0.85 15.25
C GLN A 340 -19.66 0.15 14.48
N ASP A 341 -19.95 -0.19 13.23
CA ASP A 341 -19.22 -1.12 12.39
C ASP A 341 -18.16 -0.44 11.53
N GLY A 342 -17.13 -1.20 11.15
CA GLY A 342 -16.17 -0.72 10.17
C GLY A 342 -16.85 -0.47 8.82
N ILE A 343 -17.68 -1.42 8.40
CA ILE A 343 -18.53 -1.35 7.21
C ILE A 343 -19.85 -2.05 7.55
N ASP A 344 -20.96 -1.37 7.36
CA ASP A 344 -22.32 -1.94 7.38
C ASP A 344 -22.87 -2.02 5.95
N LEU A 345 -23.36 -3.21 5.56
CA LEU A 345 -24.02 -3.41 4.28
C LEU A 345 -25.04 -4.54 4.20
N ASP A 346 -26.08 -4.38 3.39
CA ASP A 346 -27.04 -5.45 3.09
C ASP A 346 -26.42 -6.62 2.29
N ASP A 347 -25.91 -6.31 1.09
CA ASP A 347 -25.21 -7.26 0.23
C ASP A 347 -24.29 -6.57 -0.77
N GLY A 348 -23.23 -7.28 -1.20
CA GLY A 348 -22.28 -6.70 -2.14
C GLY A 348 -20.91 -7.37 -2.19
N VAL A 349 -19.93 -6.58 -2.61
CA VAL A 349 -18.52 -6.97 -2.72
C VAL A 349 -17.66 -6.02 -1.91
N VAL A 350 -16.86 -6.56 -0.99
CA VAL A 350 -15.84 -5.83 -0.25
C VAL A 350 -14.45 -6.33 -0.64
N LEU A 351 -13.61 -5.44 -1.13
CA LEU A 351 -12.20 -5.69 -1.41
C LEU A 351 -11.34 -4.90 -0.42
N ASN A 352 -10.71 -5.58 0.53
CA ASN A 352 -9.87 -4.95 1.54
C ASN A 352 -8.39 -5.26 1.31
N THR A 353 -7.62 -4.23 0.95
CA THR A 353 -6.15 -4.27 0.95
C THR A 353 -5.53 -3.39 2.05
N GLY A 354 -6.33 -2.49 2.64
CA GLY A 354 -5.97 -1.57 3.70
C GLY A 354 -6.26 -2.09 5.12
N LEU A 355 -6.62 -1.15 6.00
CA LEU A 355 -7.01 -1.41 7.38
C LEU A 355 -8.49 -1.06 7.60
N ILE A 356 -9.22 -1.97 8.22
CA ILE A 356 -10.53 -1.73 8.83
C ILE A 356 -10.37 -2.10 10.31
N GLU A 357 -10.54 -1.13 11.20
CA GLU A 357 -10.35 -1.33 12.64
C GLU A 357 -11.45 -0.64 13.45
N VAL A 358 -12.23 -1.47 14.16
CA VAL A 358 -13.11 -1.02 15.24
C VAL A 358 -12.38 -1.16 16.57
N GLU A 359 -12.34 -0.06 17.35
CA GLU A 359 -11.63 -0.03 18.63
C GLU A 359 -12.30 -0.96 19.66
N ASN A 360 -11.47 -1.69 20.40
CA ASN A 360 -11.93 -2.67 21.39
C ASN A 360 -12.50 -2.00 22.65
N GLY A 361 -13.84 -1.89 22.68
CA GLY A 361 -14.68 -1.52 23.81
C GLY A 361 -15.11 -2.69 24.70
N GLY A 362 -14.78 -3.92 24.32
CA GLY A 362 -15.20 -5.14 25.00
C GLY A 362 -16.42 -5.78 24.33
N ALA A 363 -17.47 -6.08 25.11
CA ALA A 363 -18.68 -6.74 24.60
C ALA A 363 -19.71 -5.75 24.02
N ASP A 364 -19.42 -4.45 24.14
CA ASP A 364 -20.23 -3.37 23.62
C ASP A 364 -19.54 -2.76 22.38
N SER A 365 -18.81 -3.56 21.58
CA SER A 365 -18.22 -3.14 20.29
C SER A 365 -18.92 -3.91 19.17
N GLN A 366 -18.96 -3.35 17.97
CA GLN A 366 -19.42 -4.04 16.77
C GLN A 366 -18.25 -4.57 15.95
N ASP A 367 -18.52 -4.90 14.69
CA ASP A 367 -17.78 -5.77 13.83
C ASP A 367 -16.96 -4.99 12.79
N GLY A 368 -15.98 -5.67 12.21
CA GLY A 368 -15.20 -5.06 11.14
C GLY A 368 -16.03 -4.85 9.89
N ILE A 369 -16.86 -5.84 9.55
CA ILE A 369 -17.86 -5.81 8.48
C ILE A 369 -19.08 -6.56 9.02
N ASP A 370 -20.26 -5.95 8.95
CA ASP A 370 -21.54 -6.63 9.23
C ASP A 370 -22.40 -6.72 7.97
N PHE A 371 -23.11 -7.84 7.82
CA PHE A 371 -24.05 -8.05 6.71
C PHE A 371 -25.48 -8.09 7.22
N ASP A 372 -26.28 -7.13 6.79
CA ASP A 372 -27.59 -6.87 7.35
C ASP A 372 -28.71 -7.82 6.88
N GLU A 373 -29.83 -7.83 7.62
CA GLU A 373 -30.94 -8.77 7.38
C GLU A 373 -31.64 -8.61 6.03
N ASP A 374 -31.56 -7.43 5.43
CA ASP A 374 -32.24 -7.06 4.20
C ASP A 374 -31.47 -7.45 2.92
N GLY A 375 -30.27 -8.04 3.09
CA GLY A 375 -29.50 -8.67 2.03
C GLY A 375 -30.34 -9.54 1.10
N ALA A 376 -30.36 -9.20 -0.20
CA ALA A 376 -31.15 -9.87 -1.22
C ALA A 376 -30.34 -10.91 -2.01
N ALA A 377 -29.03 -10.73 -2.10
CA ALA A 377 -28.09 -11.53 -2.88
C ALA A 377 -26.94 -12.12 -2.05
N ALA A 378 -26.06 -12.88 -2.71
CA ALA A 378 -24.86 -13.44 -2.09
C ALA A 378 -23.75 -12.38 -2.02
N SER A 379 -23.01 -12.35 -0.91
CA SER A 379 -21.96 -11.36 -0.64
C SER A 379 -20.56 -11.95 -0.70
N TYR A 380 -19.58 -11.11 -1.04
CA TYR A 380 -18.19 -11.53 -1.23
C TYR A 380 -17.22 -10.59 -0.53
N ILE A 381 -16.27 -11.16 0.21
CA ILE A 381 -15.14 -10.42 0.79
C ILE A 381 -13.86 -10.99 0.22
N THR A 382 -12.99 -10.13 -0.31
CA THR A 382 -11.58 -10.48 -0.55
C THR A 382 -10.70 -9.63 0.34
N ASN A 383 -10.03 -10.26 1.29
CA ASN A 383 -9.15 -9.59 2.25
C ASN A 383 -7.68 -9.95 1.99
N THR A 384 -6.87 -8.97 1.61
CA THR A 384 -5.40 -9.04 1.68
C THR A 384 -4.83 -8.08 2.72
N GLY A 385 -5.67 -7.21 3.28
CA GLY A 385 -5.34 -6.23 4.33
C GLY A 385 -5.60 -6.77 5.74
N SER A 386 -6.09 -5.90 6.62
CA SER A 386 -6.51 -6.24 7.99
C SER A 386 -7.96 -5.83 8.25
N ILE A 387 -8.73 -6.71 8.89
CA ILE A 387 -10.09 -6.44 9.36
C ILE A 387 -10.17 -6.85 10.83
N ILE A 388 -10.51 -5.90 11.70
CA ILE A 388 -10.50 -6.06 13.14
C ILE A 388 -11.80 -5.50 13.71
N GLY A 389 -12.52 -6.31 14.47
CA GLY A 389 -13.74 -5.93 15.17
C GLY A 389 -14.11 -6.91 16.27
N TYR A 390 -15.31 -6.79 16.85
CA TYR A 390 -15.84 -7.75 17.81
C TYR A 390 -15.89 -9.14 17.16
N HIS A 391 -16.52 -9.20 15.99
CA HIS A 391 -16.22 -10.10 14.88
C HIS A 391 -15.43 -9.33 13.81
N ALA A 392 -14.55 -9.99 13.07
CA ALA A 392 -13.95 -9.39 11.89
C ALA A 392 -14.96 -9.33 10.74
N VAL A 393 -15.80 -10.37 10.62
CA VAL A 393 -16.93 -10.42 9.70
C VAL A 393 -18.11 -11.04 10.44
N ASN A 394 -19.25 -10.36 10.38
CA ASN A 394 -20.51 -10.81 10.94
C ASN A 394 -21.59 -10.86 9.86
N THR A 395 -22.69 -11.53 10.19
CA THR A 395 -23.89 -11.57 9.39
C THR A 395 -25.06 -11.69 10.33
N ASP A 396 -26.04 -10.85 10.09
CA ASP A 396 -27.16 -10.69 10.98
C ASP A 396 -28.05 -11.96 10.95
N PRO A 397 -28.62 -12.43 12.09
CA PRO A 397 -29.22 -13.77 12.18
C PRO A 397 -30.44 -14.03 11.28
N LEU A 398 -30.99 -13.01 10.64
CA LEU A 398 -32.12 -13.10 9.71
C LEU A 398 -31.69 -13.05 8.25
N ASN A 399 -30.43 -12.69 7.97
CA ASN A 399 -29.83 -12.87 6.67
C ASN A 399 -29.66 -14.38 6.41
N THR A 400 -30.20 -14.84 5.27
CA THR A 400 -30.20 -16.26 4.86
C THR A 400 -29.48 -16.47 3.52
N LYS A 401 -28.71 -15.45 3.11
CA LYS A 401 -27.94 -15.47 1.87
C LYS A 401 -26.59 -16.12 2.14
N SER A 402 -25.91 -16.50 1.06
CA SER A 402 -24.57 -17.07 1.18
C SER A 402 -23.52 -15.97 1.22
N GLN A 403 -22.56 -16.09 2.13
CA GLN A 403 -21.40 -15.22 2.25
C GLN A 403 -20.13 -16.01 1.85
N THR A 404 -19.28 -15.38 1.06
CA THR A 404 -18.01 -15.97 0.63
C THR A 404 -16.84 -15.09 1.01
N ILE A 405 -15.94 -15.60 1.85
CA ILE A 405 -14.72 -14.92 2.29
C ILE A 405 -13.50 -15.57 1.64
N TYR A 406 -12.74 -14.77 0.90
CA TYR A 406 -11.40 -15.07 0.43
C TYR A 406 -10.38 -14.34 1.32
N ASN A 407 -9.79 -15.04 2.28
CA ASN A 407 -8.84 -14.45 3.21
C ASN A 407 -7.38 -14.79 2.87
N TYR A 408 -6.63 -13.77 2.47
CA TYR A 408 -5.18 -13.76 2.26
C TYR A 408 -4.47 -12.77 3.20
N GLY A 409 -5.22 -12.09 4.08
CA GLY A 409 -4.74 -11.11 5.04
C GLY A 409 -5.05 -11.48 6.49
N TYR A 410 -5.23 -10.47 7.33
CA TYR A 410 -5.49 -10.60 8.76
C TYR A 410 -6.98 -10.39 9.08
N LEU A 411 -7.57 -11.31 9.84
CA LEU A 411 -8.89 -11.19 10.44
C LEU A 411 -8.77 -11.42 11.95
N GLU A 412 -9.29 -10.50 12.76
CA GLU A 412 -9.34 -10.65 14.22
C GLU A 412 -10.71 -10.29 14.78
N GLY A 413 -11.32 -11.25 15.48
CA GLY A 413 -12.50 -10.99 16.31
C GLY A 413 -12.14 -11.06 17.78
N PHE A 414 -12.06 -9.91 18.44
CA PHE A 414 -11.70 -9.88 19.87
C PHE A 414 -12.84 -10.34 20.79
N GLY A 415 -14.07 -10.51 20.27
CA GLY A 415 -15.20 -11.16 20.93
C GLY A 415 -15.03 -12.67 21.11
N GLY A 416 -14.02 -13.27 20.47
CA GLY A 416 -13.67 -14.69 20.54
C GLY A 416 -14.13 -15.50 19.33
N VAL A 417 -15.11 -15.00 18.58
CA VAL A 417 -15.47 -15.46 17.23
C VAL A 417 -14.99 -14.38 16.26
N ALA A 418 -14.21 -14.74 15.25
CA ALA A 418 -13.70 -13.83 14.23
C ALA A 418 -14.62 -13.74 13.01
N ILE A 419 -15.28 -14.83 12.67
CA ILE A 419 -16.16 -14.91 11.51
C ILE A 419 -17.45 -15.55 11.99
N ASN A 420 -18.58 -14.91 11.76
CA ASN A 420 -19.92 -15.41 12.02
C ASN A 420 -20.80 -15.15 10.79
N LEU A 421 -21.25 -16.19 10.09
CA LEU A 421 -21.97 -16.03 8.81
C LEU A 421 -23.47 -16.41 8.84
N GLY A 422 -23.98 -16.88 9.99
CA GLY A 422 -25.43 -17.08 10.15
C GLY A 422 -26.01 -18.22 9.31
N ASP A 423 -27.15 -17.98 8.65
CA ASP A 423 -27.80 -18.98 7.78
C ASP A 423 -27.31 -18.78 6.33
N GLY A 424 -26.95 -19.82 5.61
CA GLY A 424 -26.42 -19.67 4.26
C GLY A 424 -25.76 -20.94 3.73
N ASP A 425 -25.39 -20.98 2.45
CA ASP A 425 -24.42 -21.99 1.99
C ASP A 425 -23.07 -21.25 1.87
N ASP A 426 -22.33 -21.16 2.98
CA ASP A 426 -21.23 -20.21 3.12
C ASP A 426 -19.88 -20.79 2.71
N ALA A 427 -18.92 -19.91 2.44
CA ALA A 427 -17.61 -20.32 1.98
C ALA A 427 -16.49 -19.51 2.61
N LEU A 428 -15.53 -20.21 3.22
CA LEU A 428 -14.25 -19.65 3.63
C LEU A 428 -13.12 -20.27 2.81
N GLN A 429 -12.44 -19.45 2.02
CA GLN A 429 -11.20 -19.83 1.35
C GLN A 429 -10.02 -19.09 1.97
N ILE A 430 -8.94 -19.83 2.26
CA ILE A 430 -7.70 -19.26 2.78
C ILE A 430 -6.52 -19.52 1.84
N GLY A 431 -5.51 -18.66 1.90
CA GLY A 431 -4.26 -18.84 1.18
C GLY A 431 -3.07 -18.19 1.87
N THR A 432 -2.01 -17.97 1.10
CA THR A 432 -0.76 -17.36 1.55
C THR A 432 -1.04 -15.99 2.17
N GLY A 433 -0.45 -15.73 3.34
CA GLY A 433 -0.71 -14.51 4.13
C GLY A 433 -1.84 -14.66 5.16
N SER A 434 -2.86 -15.49 4.88
CA SER A 434 -4.05 -15.66 5.71
C SER A 434 -3.74 -15.92 7.19
N ARG A 435 -4.32 -15.10 8.08
CA ARG A 435 -4.30 -15.30 9.54
C ARG A 435 -5.66 -14.92 10.12
N ILE A 436 -6.22 -15.82 10.92
CA ILE A 436 -7.51 -15.64 11.58
C ILE A 436 -7.30 -15.79 13.09
N VAL A 437 -7.70 -14.79 13.86
CA VAL A 437 -7.63 -14.78 15.33
C VAL A 437 -9.03 -14.76 15.90
N GLY A 438 -9.51 -15.93 16.30
CA GLY A 438 -10.86 -16.17 16.82
C GLY A 438 -11.42 -17.49 16.28
N LEU A 439 -12.63 -17.83 16.69
CA LEU A 439 -13.39 -18.95 16.12
C LEU A 439 -14.03 -18.56 14.79
N VAL A 440 -14.26 -19.52 13.92
CA VAL A 440 -15.05 -19.40 12.70
C VAL A 440 -16.37 -20.12 12.91
N ASP A 441 -17.47 -19.41 12.79
CA ASP A 441 -18.82 -19.96 12.73
C ASP A 441 -19.38 -19.69 11.33
N LEU A 442 -19.53 -20.76 10.56
CA LEU A 442 -20.21 -20.69 9.26
C LEU A 442 -21.72 -20.90 9.40
N GLY A 443 -22.19 -21.22 10.61
CA GLY A 443 -23.60 -21.31 10.94
C GLY A 443 -24.36 -22.48 10.31
N ASP A 444 -25.57 -22.21 9.81
CA ASP A 444 -26.54 -23.20 9.34
C ASP A 444 -26.58 -23.25 7.80
N GLY A 445 -26.27 -24.42 7.23
CA GLY A 445 -26.52 -24.71 5.82
C GLY A 445 -25.54 -25.74 5.27
N THR A 446 -25.08 -25.57 4.03
CA THR A 446 -24.04 -26.44 3.44
C THR A 446 -22.77 -25.65 3.22
N ASP A 447 -21.94 -25.58 4.27
CA ASP A 447 -20.81 -24.68 4.29
C ASP A 447 -19.54 -25.34 3.77
N SER A 448 -18.66 -24.51 3.25
CA SER A 448 -17.44 -24.94 2.60
C SER A 448 -16.19 -24.24 3.13
N PHE A 449 -15.14 -25.02 3.32
CA PHE A 449 -13.81 -24.53 3.57
C PHE A 449 -12.86 -25.01 2.47
N SER A 450 -12.03 -24.11 1.95
CA SER A 450 -11.03 -24.46 0.95
C SER A 450 -9.70 -23.74 1.12
N ILE A 451 -8.66 -24.28 0.49
CA ILE A 451 -7.31 -23.71 0.49
C ILE A 451 -6.91 -23.40 -0.95
N ASP A 452 -6.54 -22.16 -1.27
CA ASP A 452 -6.16 -21.75 -2.63
C ASP A 452 -4.66 -21.86 -2.92
N SER A 453 -3.84 -21.53 -1.92
CA SER A 453 -2.39 -21.43 -2.06
C SER A 453 -1.68 -21.87 -0.77
N PRO A 454 -0.35 -22.09 -0.80
CA PRO A 454 0.39 -22.59 0.34
C PRO A 454 0.22 -21.72 1.58
N VAL A 455 -0.22 -22.33 2.69
CA VAL A 455 -0.44 -21.63 3.97
C VAL A 455 -0.29 -22.58 5.16
N ALA A 456 0.48 -22.13 6.16
CA ALA A 456 0.51 -22.72 7.48
C ALA A 456 -0.44 -21.93 8.40
N SER A 457 -1.54 -22.54 8.85
CA SER A 457 -2.55 -21.89 9.69
C SER A 457 -3.34 -22.90 10.51
N LEU A 458 -3.78 -22.49 11.70
CA LEU A 458 -4.72 -23.24 12.54
C LEU A 458 -6.06 -22.49 12.56
N VAL A 459 -7.03 -23.00 11.82
CA VAL A 459 -8.40 -22.47 11.82
C VAL A 459 -9.22 -23.26 12.82
N ASN A 460 -9.82 -22.55 13.78
CA ASN A 460 -10.68 -23.13 14.81
C ASN A 460 -12.12 -22.77 14.48
N PHE A 461 -13.00 -23.77 14.46
CA PHE A 461 -14.40 -23.61 14.13
C PHE A 461 -15.29 -23.87 15.34
N VAL A 462 -16.46 -23.25 15.36
CA VAL A 462 -17.55 -23.60 16.29
C VAL A 462 -18.11 -24.99 15.93
N SER A 463 -18.39 -25.21 14.64
CA SER A 463 -18.83 -26.46 14.01
C SER A 463 -17.96 -26.76 12.77
N ALA A 464 -17.71 -28.03 12.45
CA ALA A 464 -16.97 -28.35 11.23
C ALA A 464 -17.82 -28.03 9.98
N PRO A 465 -17.21 -27.44 8.93
CA PRO A 465 -17.87 -27.26 7.64
C PRO A 465 -18.28 -28.61 7.02
N GLU A 466 -19.39 -28.62 6.30
CA GLU A 466 -19.93 -29.79 5.59
C GLU A 466 -19.02 -30.24 4.45
N ILE A 467 -18.38 -29.27 3.78
CA ILE A 467 -17.51 -29.47 2.63
C ILE A 467 -16.11 -28.95 2.97
N VAL A 468 -15.11 -29.82 2.88
CA VAL A 468 -13.70 -29.44 3.03
C VAL A 468 -12.96 -29.81 1.76
N ASP A 469 -12.51 -28.81 1.00
CA ASP A 469 -11.66 -28.98 -0.17
C ASP A 469 -10.22 -28.53 0.11
N LEU A 470 -9.35 -29.50 0.32
CA LEU A 470 -7.95 -29.24 0.59
C LEU A 470 -7.14 -28.95 -0.67
N ASN A 471 -7.67 -29.07 -1.89
CA ASN A 471 -6.97 -28.79 -3.16
C ASN A 471 -5.56 -29.44 -3.30
N GLY A 472 -5.33 -30.56 -2.60
CA GLY A 472 -4.03 -31.26 -2.56
C GLY A 472 -3.04 -30.74 -1.51
N PHE A 473 -3.37 -29.69 -0.76
CA PHE A 473 -2.59 -29.19 0.37
C PHE A 473 -2.60 -30.15 1.56
N ALA A 474 -1.51 -30.15 2.32
CA ALA A 474 -1.39 -30.97 3.53
C ALA A 474 -2.18 -30.32 4.68
N ALA A 475 -3.05 -31.10 5.32
CA ALA A 475 -3.79 -30.63 6.49
C ALA A 475 -4.11 -31.75 7.48
N ILE A 476 -4.45 -31.36 8.71
CA ILE A 476 -5.13 -32.19 9.70
C ILE A 476 -6.53 -31.61 9.88
N VAL A 477 -7.55 -32.40 9.57
CA VAL A 477 -8.96 -32.01 9.70
C VAL A 477 -9.58 -32.78 10.87
N THR A 478 -10.19 -32.05 11.79
CA THR A 478 -10.92 -32.59 12.94
C THR A 478 -12.38 -32.11 12.91
N SER A 479 -13.15 -32.37 13.96
CA SER A 479 -14.55 -31.93 14.04
C SER A 479 -14.74 -30.43 14.27
N THR A 480 -13.69 -29.69 14.64
CA THR A 480 -13.77 -28.25 14.97
C THR A 480 -12.47 -27.50 14.67
N GLN A 481 -11.50 -28.14 14.02
CA GLN A 481 -10.19 -27.53 13.77
C GLN A 481 -9.62 -28.06 12.45
N ILE A 482 -9.04 -27.17 11.66
CA ILE A 482 -8.27 -27.49 10.47
C ILE A 482 -6.90 -26.86 10.62
N ALA A 483 -5.86 -27.69 10.70
CA ALA A 483 -4.47 -27.26 10.68
C ALA A 483 -3.92 -27.46 9.27
N THR A 484 -3.74 -26.37 8.52
CA THR A 484 -3.11 -26.39 7.20
C THR A 484 -1.60 -26.29 7.35
N ILE A 485 -0.87 -26.95 6.46
CA ILE A 485 0.57 -27.15 6.58
C ILE A 485 1.19 -26.79 5.24
N ASP A 486 2.22 -25.95 5.27
CA ASP A 486 3.17 -25.85 4.16
C ASP A 486 4.32 -26.85 4.39
N PRO A 487 4.55 -27.81 3.48
CA PRO A 487 5.69 -28.71 3.54
C PRO A 487 7.06 -28.07 3.29
N ALA A 488 7.13 -26.91 2.63
CA ALA A 488 8.39 -26.28 2.21
C ALA A 488 9.38 -26.02 3.37
N PRO A 489 8.97 -25.49 4.55
CA PRO A 489 9.85 -25.34 5.70
C PRO A 489 10.54 -26.64 6.11
N PHE A 490 9.84 -27.77 6.10
CA PHE A 490 10.42 -29.06 6.51
C PHE A 490 11.35 -29.63 5.45
N GLN A 491 10.98 -29.52 4.18
CA GLN A 491 11.81 -29.96 3.08
C GLN A 491 13.10 -29.14 2.96
N SER A 492 13.04 -27.84 3.25
CA SER A 492 14.23 -27.00 3.17
C SER A 492 15.38 -27.58 4.02
N GLY A 493 15.09 -28.22 5.16
CA GLY A 493 16.08 -28.95 5.96
C GLY A 493 16.79 -30.09 5.20
N ASP A 494 16.09 -30.81 4.33
CA ASP A 494 16.68 -31.80 3.43
C ASP A 494 17.52 -31.17 2.32
N ALA A 495 17.07 -30.04 1.78
CA ALA A 495 17.83 -29.31 0.78
C ALA A 495 19.15 -28.80 1.36
N LEU A 496 19.16 -28.32 2.62
CA LEU A 496 20.38 -27.93 3.34
C LEU A 496 21.33 -29.12 3.53
N MET A 497 20.79 -30.30 3.85
CA MET A 497 21.60 -31.52 3.96
C MET A 497 22.16 -31.91 2.58
N ARG A 498 21.39 -31.82 1.50
CA ARG A 498 21.93 -32.03 0.15
C ARG A 498 23.08 -31.07 -0.18
N SER A 499 22.91 -29.78 0.09
CA SER A 499 23.94 -28.76 -0.15
C SER A 499 25.21 -29.03 0.65
N PHE A 500 25.08 -29.37 1.95
CA PHE A 500 26.21 -29.82 2.77
C PHE A 500 26.91 -31.04 2.15
N PHE A 501 26.15 -32.04 1.68
CA PHE A 501 26.72 -33.25 1.09
C PHE A 501 27.51 -32.96 -0.20
N PHE A 502 26.95 -32.13 -1.09
CA PHE A 502 27.60 -31.76 -2.35
C PHE A 502 28.86 -30.92 -2.12
N ASP A 503 28.83 -29.94 -1.23
CA ASP A 503 30.01 -29.13 -0.92
C ASP A 503 31.11 -29.97 -0.24
N MET A 504 30.72 -30.88 0.65
CA MET A 504 31.66 -31.79 1.31
C MET A 504 32.32 -32.74 0.31
N THR A 505 31.53 -33.31 -0.60
CA THR A 505 32.03 -34.27 -1.58
C THR A 505 32.88 -33.60 -2.66
N ASP A 506 32.55 -32.39 -3.09
CA ASP A 506 33.41 -31.56 -3.95
C ASP A 506 34.74 -31.27 -3.25
N THR A 507 34.69 -30.87 -1.98
CA THR A 507 35.88 -30.57 -1.16
C THR A 507 36.80 -31.78 -1.01
N LEU A 508 36.26 -32.92 -0.57
CA LEU A 508 37.06 -34.12 -0.31
C LEU A 508 37.71 -34.70 -1.57
N TYR A 509 37.10 -34.43 -2.72
CA TYR A 509 37.55 -34.92 -4.01
C TYR A 509 38.56 -34.00 -4.70
N HIS A 510 38.40 -32.68 -4.60
CA HIS A 510 39.29 -31.71 -5.27
C HIS A 510 40.54 -31.38 -4.45
N ASP A 511 40.50 -31.51 -3.12
CA ASP A 511 41.73 -31.52 -2.32
C ASP A 511 42.42 -32.90 -2.44
N ARG A 512 43.36 -33.02 -3.38
CA ARG A 512 44.09 -34.27 -3.65
C ARG A 512 45.57 -34.15 -3.26
N PRO A 513 46.13 -35.07 -2.48
CA PRO A 513 47.59 -35.16 -2.30
C PRO A 513 48.26 -35.66 -3.59
N GLU A 514 49.52 -35.31 -3.79
CA GLU A 514 50.36 -35.96 -4.79
C GLU A 514 50.77 -37.37 -4.37
N ALA A 515 51.16 -38.20 -5.35
CA ALA A 515 51.60 -39.56 -5.11
C ALA A 515 52.87 -39.59 -4.23
N GLY A 516 52.77 -40.20 -3.04
CA GLY A 516 53.87 -40.25 -2.07
C GLY A 516 53.96 -39.04 -1.13
N GLU A 517 52.98 -38.14 -1.16
CA GLU A 517 52.90 -36.96 -0.30
C GLU A 517 52.11 -37.26 1.00
N SER A 518 52.64 -36.80 2.14
CA SER A 518 51.85 -36.65 3.37
C SER A 518 51.65 -35.17 3.65
N GLY A 519 50.57 -34.73 4.26
CA GLY A 519 50.36 -33.28 4.45
C GLY A 519 49.17 -32.94 5.31
N PHE A 520 49.19 -31.74 5.89
CA PHE A 520 48.00 -31.13 6.46
C PHE A 520 47.27 -30.33 5.39
N TRP A 521 45.95 -30.29 5.50
CA TRP A 521 45.13 -29.47 4.64
C TRP A 521 43.95 -28.86 5.40
N LEU A 522 43.46 -27.74 4.91
CA LEU A 522 42.31 -27.02 5.42
C LEU A 522 41.53 -26.47 4.23
N THR A 523 40.22 -26.73 4.19
CA THR A 523 39.33 -26.22 3.15
C THR A 523 38.15 -25.50 3.77
N GLY A 524 37.86 -24.29 3.30
CA GLY A 524 36.56 -23.66 3.45
C GLY A 524 35.70 -23.94 2.21
N PHE A 525 34.41 -24.16 2.41
CA PHE A 525 33.45 -24.42 1.34
C PHE A 525 32.13 -23.70 1.63
N GLY A 526 31.32 -23.50 0.60
CA GLY A 526 29.96 -23.02 0.75
C GLY A 526 29.23 -22.92 -0.57
N SER A 527 27.91 -22.82 -0.48
CA SER A 527 27.01 -22.73 -1.62
C SER A 527 25.75 -21.94 -1.27
N ALA A 528 25.09 -21.47 -2.32
CA ALA A 528 23.74 -20.95 -2.28
C ALA A 528 22.93 -21.53 -3.43
N ALA A 529 21.65 -21.80 -3.22
CA ALA A 529 20.75 -22.31 -4.24
C ALA A 529 19.33 -21.79 -4.03
N ASP A 530 18.70 -21.42 -5.14
CA ASP A 530 17.30 -21.01 -5.25
C ASP A 530 16.46 -22.21 -5.71
N PHE A 531 15.31 -22.42 -5.07
CA PHE A 531 14.33 -23.47 -5.39
C PHE A 531 12.98 -22.82 -5.64
N GLY A 532 12.43 -23.03 -6.84
CA GLY A 532 11.19 -22.38 -7.25
C GLY A 532 9.94 -22.92 -6.53
N SER A 533 8.94 -22.05 -6.37
CA SER A 533 7.62 -22.44 -5.86
C SER A 533 6.83 -23.31 -6.83
N SER A 534 5.77 -23.95 -6.32
CA SER A 534 4.80 -24.72 -7.12
C SER A 534 3.37 -24.32 -6.78
N THR A 535 2.38 -24.96 -7.39
CA THR A 535 0.96 -24.70 -7.05
C THR A 535 0.59 -25.09 -5.63
N ILE A 536 1.34 -25.97 -4.96
CA ILE A 536 0.99 -26.52 -3.64
C ILE A 536 2.07 -26.32 -2.57
N TYR A 537 3.21 -25.71 -2.92
CA TYR A 537 4.35 -25.50 -2.01
C TYR A 537 5.01 -24.14 -2.25
N SER A 538 5.44 -23.48 -1.18
CA SER A 538 6.27 -22.27 -1.26
C SER A 538 7.67 -22.57 -1.80
N GLY A 539 8.28 -21.58 -2.46
CA GLY A 539 9.69 -21.63 -2.84
C GLY A 539 10.60 -21.29 -1.66
N TYR A 540 11.90 -21.49 -1.84
CA TYR A 540 12.87 -21.18 -0.79
C TYR A 540 14.29 -21.00 -1.32
N ASP A 541 15.05 -20.15 -0.62
CA ASP A 541 16.45 -19.89 -0.87
C ASP A 541 17.32 -20.55 0.19
N THR A 542 18.34 -21.31 -0.23
CA THR A 542 19.33 -21.92 0.65
C THR A 542 20.68 -21.22 0.54
N SER A 543 21.40 -21.11 1.65
CA SER A 543 22.80 -20.70 1.64
C SER A 543 23.56 -21.25 2.84
N GLY A 544 24.88 -21.38 2.71
CA GLY A 544 25.69 -21.81 3.84
C GLY A 544 27.08 -22.27 3.45
N GLY A 545 27.74 -22.89 4.40
CA GLY A 545 29.08 -23.41 4.20
C GLY A 545 29.72 -23.94 5.48
N GLY A 546 31.00 -24.25 5.37
CA GLY A 546 31.72 -24.87 6.47
C GLY A 546 33.22 -24.90 6.26
N GLY A 547 33.87 -25.57 7.20
CA GLY A 547 35.31 -25.77 7.21
C GLY A 547 35.65 -27.21 7.57
N VAL A 548 36.60 -27.77 6.85
CA VAL A 548 37.13 -29.11 7.11
C VAL A 548 38.65 -29.08 7.09
N GLY A 549 39.27 -29.72 8.07
CA GLY A 549 40.71 -29.90 8.14
C GLY A 549 41.05 -31.37 8.24
N GLY A 550 42.22 -31.73 7.70
CA GLY A 550 42.67 -33.11 7.71
C GLY A 550 44.16 -33.28 7.60
N TYR A 551 44.57 -34.55 7.73
CA TYR A 551 45.92 -35.01 7.54
C TYR A 551 45.91 -36.26 6.66
N ASP A 552 46.67 -36.23 5.57
CA ASP A 552 46.90 -37.39 4.72
C ASP A 552 48.30 -37.97 4.98
N HIS A 553 48.39 -39.28 5.06
CA HIS A 553 49.63 -40.03 5.21
C HIS A 553 49.88 -40.93 3.99
N ALA A 554 50.95 -40.67 3.26
CA ALA A 554 51.43 -41.55 2.20
C ALA A 554 52.00 -42.85 2.81
N VAL A 555 51.26 -43.94 2.65
CA VAL A 555 51.66 -45.28 3.06
C VAL A 555 52.77 -45.82 2.18
N ASN A 556 52.72 -45.50 0.88
CA ASN A 556 53.74 -45.75 -0.13
C ASN A 556 53.47 -44.86 -1.36
N ALA A 557 54.29 -45.00 -2.41
CA ALA A 557 54.15 -44.22 -3.64
C ALA A 557 52.80 -44.41 -4.38
N MET A 558 52.03 -45.46 -4.06
CA MET A 558 50.73 -45.73 -4.69
C MET A 558 49.54 -45.45 -3.77
N TRP A 559 49.73 -45.29 -2.46
CA TRP A 559 48.62 -45.22 -1.49
C TRP A 559 48.81 -44.08 -0.50
N SER A 560 47.74 -43.30 -0.32
CA SER A 560 47.61 -42.32 0.76
C SER A 560 46.32 -42.57 1.55
N ILE A 561 46.38 -42.43 2.87
CA ILE A 561 45.23 -42.58 3.77
C ILE A 561 45.19 -41.35 4.68
N GLY A 562 44.02 -40.73 4.80
CA GLY A 562 43.82 -39.52 5.59
C GLY A 562 42.67 -39.60 6.59
N LEU A 563 42.78 -38.77 7.62
CA LEU A 563 41.72 -38.49 8.59
C LEU A 563 41.33 -37.02 8.48
N PHE A 564 40.05 -36.73 8.65
CA PHE A 564 39.54 -35.36 8.60
C PHE A 564 38.37 -35.16 9.57
N GLY A 565 38.12 -33.89 9.88
CA GLY A 565 36.97 -33.45 10.66
C GLY A 565 36.68 -31.97 10.44
N GLY A 566 35.44 -31.57 10.72
CA GLY A 566 34.98 -30.23 10.45
C GLY A 566 33.58 -29.95 11.00
N GLY A 567 33.09 -28.79 10.62
CA GLY A 567 31.72 -28.37 10.91
C GLY A 567 31.16 -27.49 9.79
N ALA A 568 29.84 -27.44 9.69
CA ALA A 568 29.14 -26.66 8.69
C ALA A 568 27.85 -26.07 9.25
N SER A 569 27.39 -24.98 8.64
CA SER A 569 26.13 -24.31 8.93
C SER A 569 25.50 -23.89 7.61
N TYR A 570 24.21 -24.21 7.45
CA TYR A 570 23.39 -23.81 6.32
C TYR A 570 22.06 -23.27 6.84
N SER A 571 21.47 -22.35 6.09
CA SER A 571 20.16 -21.77 6.36
C SER A 571 19.31 -21.77 5.09
N ALA A 572 18.00 -21.87 5.26
CA ALA A 572 16.99 -21.70 4.23
C ALA A 572 15.99 -20.64 4.68
N SER A 573 15.61 -19.73 3.79
CA SER A 573 14.52 -18.78 4.00
C SER A 573 13.40 -19.11 3.04
N ILE A 574 12.18 -19.23 3.54
CA ILE A 574 11.01 -19.61 2.74
C ILE A 574 10.36 -18.35 2.16
N ASP A 575 9.85 -18.43 0.93
CA ASP A 575 9.25 -17.30 0.21
C ASP A 575 7.98 -16.73 0.87
N ASP A 576 7.45 -17.42 1.89
CA ASP A 576 6.34 -16.92 2.71
C ASP A 576 6.74 -15.80 3.68
N GLY A 577 8.05 -15.56 3.86
CA GLY A 577 8.60 -14.50 4.70
C GLY A 577 8.48 -14.75 6.20
N GLU A 578 7.96 -15.90 6.63
CA GLU A 578 7.70 -16.21 8.04
C GLU A 578 8.47 -17.44 8.55
N HIS A 579 9.03 -18.27 7.67
CA HIS A 579 9.79 -19.46 8.06
C HIS A 579 11.27 -19.37 7.65
N ASP A 580 12.15 -19.69 8.61
CA ASP A 580 13.56 -19.94 8.38
C ASP A 580 13.95 -21.31 8.94
N THR A 581 14.78 -22.05 8.21
CA THR A 581 15.32 -23.35 8.65
C THR A 581 16.84 -23.32 8.67
N ASP A 582 17.45 -23.72 9.78
CA ASP A 582 18.89 -23.84 9.91
C ASP A 582 19.31 -25.29 10.08
N LEU A 583 20.45 -25.65 9.50
CA LEU A 583 21.14 -26.92 9.67
C LEU A 583 22.56 -26.65 10.16
N THR A 584 22.91 -27.19 11.33
CA THR A 584 24.30 -27.24 11.80
C THR A 584 24.79 -28.67 11.84
N SER A 585 26.06 -28.88 11.51
CA SER A 585 26.65 -30.22 11.43
C SER A 585 28.06 -30.26 12.00
N GLY A 586 28.36 -31.33 12.73
CA GLY A 586 29.71 -31.70 13.14
C GLY A 586 30.05 -33.09 12.62
N PHE A 587 31.19 -33.23 11.93
CA PHE A 587 31.49 -34.45 11.18
C PHE A 587 32.97 -34.84 11.21
N GLY A 588 33.23 -36.11 10.88
CA GLY A 588 34.56 -36.65 10.72
C GLY A 588 34.59 -37.90 9.85
N GLY A 589 35.76 -38.22 9.32
CA GLY A 589 35.86 -39.33 8.38
C GLY A 589 37.27 -39.79 8.07
N VAL A 590 37.31 -40.80 7.20
CA VAL A 590 38.51 -41.40 6.62
C VAL A 590 38.45 -41.25 5.12
N ARG A 591 39.60 -41.01 4.48
CA ARG A 591 39.73 -41.01 3.02
C ARG A 591 40.96 -41.76 2.57
N ALA A 592 40.94 -42.27 1.35
CA ALA A 592 42.05 -42.98 0.75
C ALA A 592 42.21 -42.60 -0.73
N PHE A 593 43.46 -42.51 -1.17
CA PHE A 593 43.84 -42.29 -2.57
C PHE A 593 44.72 -43.44 -3.05
N TYR A 594 44.46 -43.87 -4.28
CA TYR A 594 45.26 -44.86 -4.99
C TYR A 594 45.76 -44.31 -6.32
N PHE A 595 47.07 -44.35 -6.53
CA PHE A 595 47.79 -43.81 -7.68
C PHE A 595 48.42 -44.95 -8.48
N PRO A 596 47.68 -45.67 -9.35
CA PRO A 596 48.23 -46.75 -10.16
C PRO A 596 49.28 -46.27 -11.17
N ASN A 597 49.21 -45.01 -11.60
CA ASN A 597 50.19 -44.35 -12.44
C ASN A 597 50.04 -42.82 -12.30
N SER A 598 50.90 -42.06 -12.98
CA SER A 598 50.92 -40.60 -12.89
C SER A 598 49.74 -39.89 -13.54
N ARG A 599 48.86 -40.59 -14.26
CA ARG A 599 47.70 -40.01 -14.97
C ARG A 599 46.38 -40.31 -14.30
N PHE A 600 46.33 -41.32 -13.46
CA PHE A 600 45.08 -41.84 -12.93
C PHE A 600 45.12 -41.91 -11.42
N THR A 601 44.10 -41.34 -10.79
CA THR A 601 43.92 -41.35 -9.35
C THR A 601 42.55 -41.92 -9.05
N LEU A 602 42.47 -42.89 -8.14
CA LEU A 602 41.22 -43.30 -7.51
C LEU A 602 41.15 -42.71 -6.10
N ASN A 603 39.97 -42.31 -5.67
CA ASN A 603 39.73 -41.92 -4.29
C ASN A 603 38.45 -42.56 -3.75
N ALA A 604 38.41 -42.68 -2.43
CA ALA A 604 37.24 -43.07 -1.68
C ALA A 604 37.27 -42.40 -0.31
N ALA A 605 36.11 -42.02 0.21
CA ALA A 605 35.95 -41.52 1.56
C ALA A 605 34.68 -42.08 2.22
N ILE A 606 34.75 -42.23 3.54
CA ILE A 606 33.61 -42.53 4.41
C ILE A 606 33.62 -41.48 5.52
N LEU A 607 32.48 -40.83 5.73
CA LEU A 607 32.29 -39.85 6.78
C LEU A 607 30.97 -40.07 7.49
N GLY A 608 30.91 -39.67 8.74
CA GLY A 608 29.66 -39.58 9.49
C GLY A 608 29.69 -38.38 10.41
N GLY A 609 28.53 -38.00 10.89
CA GLY A 609 28.39 -36.85 11.76
C GLY A 609 27.03 -36.78 12.43
N VAL A 610 26.88 -35.72 13.20
CA VAL A 610 25.62 -35.34 13.84
C VAL A 610 25.17 -34.02 13.25
N THR A 611 23.86 -33.86 13.16
CA THR A 611 23.20 -32.66 12.67
C THR A 611 22.25 -32.14 13.73
N GLN A 612 21.96 -30.85 13.66
CA GLN A 612 20.84 -30.25 14.34
C GLN A 612 20.13 -29.35 13.34
N THR A 613 18.83 -29.59 13.16
CA THR A 613 17.96 -28.79 12.32
C THR A 613 17.04 -27.97 13.22
N SER A 614 16.98 -26.65 13.01
CA SER A 614 16.03 -25.78 13.70
C SER A 614 15.13 -25.08 12.70
N LEU A 615 13.84 -25.05 13.01
CA LEU A 615 12.83 -24.25 12.33
C LEU A 615 12.50 -23.05 13.22
N SER A 616 12.49 -21.85 12.64
CA SER A 616 12.07 -20.62 13.27
C SER A 616 10.88 -20.05 12.50
N SER A 617 9.75 -19.87 13.19
CA SER A 617 8.58 -19.17 12.66
C SER A 617 7.67 -18.71 13.81
N PRO A 618 6.73 -17.77 13.57
CA PRO A 618 5.75 -17.36 14.57
C PRO A 618 4.83 -18.49 15.04
N ASP A 619 4.39 -18.42 16.30
CA ASP A 619 3.55 -19.46 16.93
C ASP A 619 2.17 -19.65 16.25
N TYR A 620 1.67 -18.64 15.55
CA TYR A 620 0.41 -18.71 14.80
C TYR A 620 0.55 -19.39 13.42
N ARG A 621 1.78 -19.71 13.00
CA ARG A 621 2.09 -20.56 11.85
C ARG A 621 2.50 -21.96 12.34
N THR A 622 3.66 -22.44 11.91
CA THR A 622 4.28 -23.68 12.39
C THR A 622 4.90 -23.52 13.77
N GLY A 623 5.33 -22.31 14.13
CA GLY A 623 6.15 -22.04 15.30
C GLY A 623 7.59 -22.53 15.18
N SER A 624 8.33 -22.38 16.27
CA SER A 624 9.76 -22.66 16.33
C SER A 624 10.04 -24.01 17.01
N GLY A 625 11.04 -24.74 16.52
CA GLY A 625 11.42 -26.06 17.04
C GLY A 625 12.80 -26.50 16.57
N SER A 626 13.41 -27.46 17.27
CA SER A 626 14.69 -28.04 16.82
C SER A 626 14.80 -29.53 17.10
N GLY A 627 15.41 -30.25 16.16
CA GLY A 627 15.65 -31.68 16.21
C GLY A 627 17.11 -32.01 15.95
N ASP A 628 17.61 -33.03 16.64
CA ASP A 628 18.93 -33.59 16.38
C ASP A 628 18.84 -34.66 15.29
N GLY A 629 19.97 -34.99 14.68
CA GLY A 629 20.07 -36.03 13.67
C GLY A 629 21.48 -36.59 13.55
N SER A 630 21.62 -37.60 12.71
CA SER A 630 22.90 -38.20 12.38
C SER A 630 22.94 -38.65 10.93
N PHE A 631 24.14 -38.72 10.36
CA PHE A 631 24.29 -39.18 8.99
C PHE A 631 25.54 -40.05 8.80
N LEU A 632 25.50 -40.85 7.73
CA LEU A 632 26.62 -41.59 7.19
C LEU A 632 26.70 -41.34 5.70
N ALA A 633 27.88 -41.01 5.20
CA ALA A 633 28.12 -40.83 3.78
C ALA A 633 29.34 -41.60 3.29
N THR A 634 29.25 -41.97 2.01
CA THR A 634 30.32 -42.60 1.26
C THR A 634 30.45 -41.91 -0.08
N THR A 635 31.69 -41.70 -0.52
CA THR A 635 31.97 -41.17 -1.85
C THR A 635 33.18 -41.88 -2.44
N GLY A 636 33.22 -41.95 -3.75
CA GLY A 636 34.40 -42.40 -4.47
C GLY A 636 34.42 -41.83 -5.88
N GLY A 637 35.60 -41.83 -6.47
CA GLY A 637 35.76 -41.29 -7.80
C GLY A 637 37.10 -41.59 -8.41
N PHE A 638 37.27 -41.10 -9.63
CA PHE A 638 38.50 -41.21 -10.39
C PHE A 638 38.83 -39.89 -11.06
N ALA A 639 40.11 -39.59 -11.20
CA ALA A 639 40.61 -38.51 -12.03
C ALA A 639 41.55 -39.10 -13.09
N TYR A 640 41.43 -38.66 -14.33
CA TYR A 640 42.32 -39.01 -15.43
C TYR A 640 42.85 -37.76 -16.14
N GLU A 641 44.16 -37.55 -16.09
CA GLU A 641 44.81 -36.37 -16.66
C GLU A 641 45.61 -36.71 -17.94
N ILE A 642 45.37 -35.94 -18.99
CA ILE A 642 46.15 -35.92 -20.23
C ILE A 642 46.93 -34.61 -20.27
N PRO A 643 48.26 -34.64 -20.09
CA PRO A 643 49.07 -33.43 -20.09
C PRO A 643 49.06 -32.69 -21.44
N ALA A 644 49.17 -31.36 -21.39
CA ALA A 644 49.18 -30.51 -22.58
C ALA A 644 50.24 -30.90 -23.64
N ALA A 645 51.40 -31.35 -23.17
CA ALA A 645 52.50 -31.82 -24.02
C ALA A 645 52.11 -33.00 -24.93
N GLU A 646 51.15 -33.83 -24.51
CA GLU A 646 50.67 -34.98 -25.28
C GLU A 646 49.51 -34.62 -26.21
N MET A 647 48.81 -33.52 -25.92
CA MET A 647 47.77 -32.97 -26.78
C MET A 647 48.31 -32.03 -27.87
N GLY A 648 49.63 -31.78 -27.89
CA GLY A 648 50.31 -30.96 -28.90
C GLY A 648 50.07 -29.46 -28.75
N GLY A 649 49.73 -28.98 -27.54
CA GLY A 649 49.40 -27.58 -27.26
C GLY A 649 49.75 -27.12 -25.85
N TYR A 650 49.15 -26.00 -25.42
CA TYR A 650 49.31 -25.41 -24.09
C TYR A 650 48.19 -25.80 -23.10
N VAL A 651 47.30 -26.71 -23.51
CA VAL A 651 46.07 -27.08 -22.80
C VAL A 651 46.04 -28.58 -22.62
N GLY A 652 45.85 -29.05 -21.39
CA GLY A 652 45.60 -30.45 -21.07
C GLY A 652 44.11 -30.81 -21.10
N LEU A 653 43.81 -32.06 -20.78
CA LEU A 653 42.43 -32.53 -20.53
C LEU A 653 42.41 -33.31 -19.23
N GLU A 654 41.54 -32.93 -18.31
CA GLU A 654 41.23 -33.67 -17.09
C GLU A 654 39.81 -34.23 -17.19
N LEU A 655 39.66 -35.53 -17.01
CA LEU A 655 38.36 -36.19 -16.90
C LEU A 655 38.16 -36.67 -15.48
N LEU A 656 37.05 -36.27 -14.89
CA LEU A 656 36.69 -36.53 -13.50
C LEU A 656 35.37 -37.29 -13.47
N GLY A 657 35.32 -38.33 -12.66
CA GLY A 657 34.08 -39.02 -12.32
C GLY A 657 33.98 -39.22 -10.82
N GLN A 658 32.81 -38.92 -10.27
CA GLN A 658 32.53 -39.07 -8.84
C GLN A 658 31.14 -39.67 -8.65
N ALA A 659 30.98 -40.45 -7.58
CA ALA A 659 29.68 -40.86 -7.10
C ALA A 659 29.67 -40.86 -5.57
N GLY A 660 28.49 -40.74 -5.00
CA GLY A 660 28.33 -40.80 -3.56
C GLY A 660 26.92 -41.15 -3.14
N ALA A 661 26.82 -41.58 -1.88
CA ALA A 661 25.58 -41.81 -1.18
C ALA A 661 25.68 -41.24 0.23
N LEU A 662 24.62 -40.59 0.70
CA LEU A 662 24.44 -40.16 2.09
C LEU A 662 23.13 -40.74 2.62
N TRP A 663 23.16 -41.25 3.84
CA TRP A 663 21.98 -41.64 4.61
C TRP A 663 21.90 -40.74 5.83
N ASN A 664 20.74 -40.12 6.03
CA ASN A 664 20.43 -39.19 7.11
C ASN A 664 19.30 -39.78 7.96
N TRP A 665 19.44 -39.68 9.27
CA TRP A 665 18.47 -40.11 10.27
C TRP A 665 18.19 -38.91 11.16
N ALA A 666 17.03 -38.29 10.97
CA ALA A 666 16.58 -37.14 11.76
C ALA A 666 15.64 -37.62 12.88
N ASP A 667 15.88 -37.17 14.11
CA ASP A 667 15.00 -37.46 15.24
C ASP A 667 13.73 -36.59 15.20
N SER A 668 12.68 -37.04 15.88
CA SER A 668 11.46 -36.26 16.04
C SER A 668 11.70 -35.02 16.89
N TYR A 669 11.02 -33.92 16.59
CA TYR A 669 11.07 -32.71 17.41
C TYR A 669 9.70 -32.03 17.52
N ARG A 670 9.58 -31.11 18.49
CA ARG A 670 8.36 -30.33 18.71
C ARG A 670 8.55 -28.91 18.19
N VAL A 671 7.48 -28.36 17.64
CA VAL A 671 7.35 -26.95 17.26
C VAL A 671 6.40 -26.25 18.22
N SER A 672 6.53 -24.93 18.40
CA SER A 672 5.66 -24.16 19.30
C SER A 672 4.27 -23.89 18.74
N GLY A 673 4.11 -23.89 17.41
CA GLY A 673 2.82 -23.68 16.75
C GLY A 673 1.97 -24.94 16.73
N PHE A 674 0.75 -24.82 16.20
CA PHE A 674 -0.25 -25.88 16.13
C PHE A 674 -0.52 -26.60 17.48
N ASP A 675 -0.55 -25.84 18.58
CA ASP A 675 -0.67 -26.35 19.96
C ASP A 675 0.46 -27.33 20.36
N GLY A 676 1.71 -26.96 20.01
CA GLY A 676 2.89 -27.73 20.40
C GLY A 676 3.07 -29.02 19.60
N ALA A 677 2.81 -28.97 18.30
CA ALA A 677 2.84 -30.12 17.41
C ALA A 677 4.21 -30.83 17.36
N THR A 678 4.20 -32.10 16.95
CA THR A 678 5.38 -32.95 16.84
C THR A 678 5.62 -33.34 15.39
N ILE A 679 6.81 -33.02 14.88
CA ILE A 679 7.35 -33.54 13.63
C ILE A 679 8.02 -34.88 13.93
N GLY A 680 7.60 -35.93 13.23
CA GLY A 680 8.12 -37.27 13.44
C GLY A 680 9.56 -37.44 12.96
N ALA A 681 10.22 -38.46 13.47
CA ALA A 681 11.54 -38.88 13.00
C ALA A 681 11.46 -39.30 11.53
N ARG A 682 12.55 -39.11 10.79
CA ARG A 682 12.59 -39.35 9.36
C ARG A 682 13.95 -39.83 8.89
N ASP A 683 13.91 -40.81 7.99
CA ASP A 683 15.07 -41.33 7.30
C ASP A 683 15.07 -40.80 5.86
N SER A 684 16.21 -40.27 5.41
CA SER A 684 16.39 -39.81 4.03
C SER A 684 17.74 -40.23 3.47
N ALA A 685 17.82 -40.36 2.15
CA ALA A 685 19.03 -40.76 1.46
C ALA A 685 19.23 -40.01 0.15
N TYR A 686 20.46 -39.56 -0.06
CA TYR A 686 20.88 -38.81 -1.24
C TYR A 686 21.91 -39.60 -2.00
N TYR A 687 21.81 -39.57 -3.32
CA TYR A 687 22.72 -40.24 -4.23
C TYR A 687 23.12 -39.27 -5.31
N PHE A 688 24.37 -39.33 -5.74
CA PHE A 688 24.77 -38.59 -6.93
C PHE A 688 25.82 -39.32 -7.75
N GLY A 689 25.91 -38.92 -9.02
CA GLY A 689 26.99 -39.25 -9.93
C GLY A 689 27.34 -38.04 -10.80
N THR A 690 28.61 -37.63 -10.77
CA THR A 690 29.13 -36.49 -11.52
C THR A 690 30.15 -36.95 -12.56
N LEU A 691 30.07 -36.37 -13.75
CA LEU A 691 31.10 -36.45 -14.78
C LEU A 691 31.52 -35.04 -15.18
N GLU A 692 32.82 -34.73 -15.11
CA GLU A 692 33.38 -33.43 -15.44
C GLU A 692 34.54 -33.56 -16.43
N ALA A 693 34.62 -32.60 -17.36
CA ALA A 693 35.74 -32.40 -18.25
C ALA A 693 36.34 -31.00 -18.02
N GLY A 694 37.59 -30.96 -17.59
CA GLY A 694 38.36 -29.75 -17.34
C GLY A 694 39.48 -29.56 -18.36
N LEU A 695 39.82 -28.30 -18.65
CA LEU A 695 40.89 -27.93 -19.57
C LEU A 695 42.02 -27.21 -18.81
N PRO A 696 42.93 -27.92 -18.12
CA PRO A 696 43.98 -27.27 -17.34
C PRO A 696 45.02 -26.55 -18.21
N PHE A 697 45.39 -25.35 -17.78
CA PHE A 697 46.47 -24.52 -18.31
C PHE A 697 47.48 -24.27 -17.19
N GLU A 698 48.74 -24.63 -17.41
CA GLU A 698 49.80 -24.45 -16.41
C GLU A 698 50.82 -23.39 -16.85
N MET A 699 51.19 -22.52 -15.91
CA MET A 699 52.17 -21.47 -16.10
C MET A 699 53.20 -21.50 -14.98
N GLN A 700 54.48 -21.34 -15.35
CA GLN A 700 55.58 -21.24 -14.41
C GLN A 700 55.92 -19.77 -14.16
N SER A 701 55.98 -19.34 -12.89
CA SER A 701 56.36 -17.97 -12.53
C SER A 701 57.14 -17.95 -11.22
N GLY A 702 58.43 -17.56 -11.28
CA GLY A 702 59.24 -17.33 -10.09
C GLY A 702 59.48 -18.55 -9.18
N GLY A 703 59.38 -19.78 -9.71
CA GLY A 703 59.47 -21.03 -8.95
C GLY A 703 58.13 -21.60 -8.50
N ASN A 704 57.03 -20.87 -8.72
CA ASN A 704 55.67 -21.32 -8.44
C ASN A 704 55.00 -21.84 -9.72
N THR A 705 54.08 -22.79 -9.56
CA THR A 705 53.19 -23.25 -10.63
C THR A 705 51.81 -22.64 -10.43
N ILE A 706 51.27 -22.01 -11.47
CA ILE A 706 49.88 -21.52 -11.49
C ILE A 706 49.11 -22.38 -12.49
N ARG A 707 48.04 -23.04 -12.03
CA ARG A 707 47.14 -23.86 -12.84
C ARG A 707 45.76 -23.23 -12.86
N PHE A 708 45.25 -22.91 -14.04
CA PHE A 708 43.87 -22.49 -14.25
C PHE A 708 43.11 -23.57 -15.02
N LYS A 709 41.91 -23.93 -14.60
CA LYS A 709 41.13 -25.02 -15.19
C LYS A 709 39.65 -24.61 -15.29
N PRO A 710 39.17 -24.09 -16.42
CA PRO A 710 37.76 -24.07 -16.72
C PRO A 710 37.25 -25.49 -16.93
N PHE A 711 36.02 -25.76 -16.51
CA PHE A 711 35.41 -27.08 -16.63
C PHE A 711 33.92 -27.00 -16.94
N ALA A 712 33.40 -28.09 -17.48
CA ALA A 712 31.98 -28.35 -17.63
C ALA A 712 31.67 -29.79 -17.20
N GLY A 713 30.49 -30.01 -16.63
CA GLY A 713 30.09 -31.31 -16.13
C GLY A 713 28.59 -31.53 -16.14
N VAL A 714 28.22 -32.77 -15.83
CA VAL A 714 26.83 -33.19 -15.61
C VAL A 714 26.77 -33.99 -14.31
N THR A 715 25.81 -33.65 -13.46
CA THR A 715 25.52 -34.36 -12.22
C THR A 715 24.13 -34.95 -12.29
N PHE A 716 24.01 -36.24 -11.98
CA PHE A 716 22.74 -36.92 -11.73
C PHE A 716 22.57 -37.03 -10.23
N ALA A 717 21.52 -36.44 -9.67
CA ALA A 717 21.16 -36.58 -8.27
C ALA A 717 19.85 -37.38 -8.13
N GLY A 718 19.77 -38.17 -7.08
CA GLY A 718 18.57 -38.89 -6.68
C GLY A 718 18.38 -38.84 -5.18
N PHE A 719 17.12 -38.84 -4.76
CA PHE A 719 16.68 -38.68 -3.39
C PHE A 719 15.66 -39.77 -3.09
N SER A 720 15.72 -40.26 -1.87
CA SER A 720 14.77 -41.24 -1.35
C SER A 720 14.51 -40.91 0.09
N ASP A 721 13.23 -40.79 0.44
CA ASP A 721 12.81 -40.40 1.77
C ASP A 721 11.56 -41.13 2.23
N ASP A 722 11.37 -41.13 3.54
CA ASP A 722 10.07 -41.39 4.13
C ASP A 722 9.21 -40.11 4.07
N PRO A 723 7.86 -40.22 3.97
CA PRO A 723 6.99 -39.07 4.11
C PRO A 723 7.20 -38.34 5.45
N PHE A 724 7.03 -37.02 5.47
CA PHE A 724 6.95 -36.29 6.72
C PHE A 724 5.71 -36.75 7.50
N SER A 725 5.85 -36.88 8.82
CA SER A 725 4.72 -37.13 9.71
C SER A 725 4.57 -35.98 10.68
N LEU A 726 3.36 -35.42 10.76
CA LEU A 726 3.01 -34.38 11.71
C LEU A 726 1.97 -34.94 12.66
N THR A 727 2.14 -34.69 13.96
CA THR A 727 1.11 -34.89 14.97
C THR A 727 0.77 -33.56 15.63
N ALA A 728 -0.44 -33.07 15.39
CA ALA A 728 -0.97 -31.84 15.96
C ALA A 728 -2.42 -32.07 16.40
N ILE A 729 -2.93 -31.26 17.33
CA ILE A 729 -4.35 -31.27 17.75
C ILE A 729 -4.93 -32.68 18.05
N GLY A 730 -4.07 -33.60 18.52
CA GLY A 730 -4.44 -34.99 18.87
C GLY A 730 -4.50 -35.99 17.71
N PHE A 731 -4.23 -35.58 16.47
CA PHE A 731 -4.25 -36.42 15.27
C PHE A 731 -2.91 -36.39 14.53
N SER A 732 -2.69 -37.36 13.65
CA SER A 732 -1.48 -37.44 12.83
C SER A 732 -1.82 -37.48 11.35
N THR A 733 -1.01 -36.80 10.53
CA THR A 733 -1.05 -36.86 9.06
C THR A 733 0.34 -37.11 8.51
N SER A 734 0.42 -37.49 7.24
CA SER A 734 1.69 -37.62 6.52
C SER A 734 1.61 -37.03 5.13
N PHE A 735 2.67 -36.35 4.71
CA PHE A 735 2.77 -35.72 3.40
C PHE A 735 4.16 -35.94 2.80
N THR A 736 4.21 -36.00 1.46
CA THR A 736 5.48 -36.11 0.74
C THR A 736 6.05 -34.72 0.50
N ALA A 737 7.38 -34.63 0.58
CA ALA A 737 8.08 -33.42 0.20
C ALA A 737 7.93 -33.15 -1.31
N PRO A 738 8.16 -31.91 -1.77
CA PRO A 738 8.46 -31.64 -3.16
C PRO A 738 9.62 -32.51 -3.70
N ASN A 739 9.71 -32.71 -5.01
CA ASN A 739 10.77 -33.51 -5.67
C ASN A 739 11.83 -32.63 -6.36
N ASP A 740 12.00 -31.39 -5.91
CA ASP A 740 12.88 -30.34 -6.47
C ASP A 740 14.39 -30.58 -6.22
N ILE A 741 14.74 -31.43 -5.27
CA ILE A 741 16.12 -31.80 -4.93
C ILE A 741 16.73 -32.88 -5.85
N ASP A 742 15.92 -33.45 -6.74
CA ASP A 742 16.29 -34.50 -7.70
C ASP A 742 16.53 -33.99 -9.12
N GLY A 743 17.28 -34.78 -9.89
CA GLY A 743 17.36 -34.59 -11.34
C GLY A 743 18.76 -34.49 -11.91
N THR A 744 18.84 -33.89 -13.10
CA THR A 744 20.09 -33.75 -13.86
C THR A 744 20.51 -32.28 -13.90
N PHE A 745 21.70 -32.01 -13.37
CA PHE A 745 22.28 -30.68 -13.28
C PHE A 745 23.39 -30.53 -14.31
N PHE A 746 23.37 -29.41 -15.04
CA PHE A 746 24.49 -29.01 -15.88
C PHE A 746 25.36 -28.05 -15.08
N THR A 747 26.65 -28.37 -15.02
CA THR A 747 27.60 -27.66 -14.17
C THR A 747 28.67 -27.00 -15.02
N GLY A 748 29.05 -25.78 -14.68
CA GLY A 748 30.18 -25.08 -15.28
C GLY A 748 30.93 -24.26 -14.23
N GLY A 749 32.23 -24.09 -14.41
CA GLY A 749 33.01 -23.34 -13.44
C GLY A 749 34.49 -23.23 -13.79
N ALA A 750 35.26 -22.77 -12.82
CA ALA A 750 36.70 -22.66 -12.94
C ALA A 750 37.43 -22.91 -11.62
N GLU A 751 38.63 -23.48 -11.74
CA GLU A 751 39.55 -23.73 -10.64
C GLU A 751 40.87 -23.00 -10.89
N LEU A 752 41.43 -22.41 -9.84
CA LEU A 752 42.74 -21.78 -9.83
C LEU A 752 43.57 -22.40 -8.69
N ALA A 753 44.66 -23.05 -9.03
CA ALA A 753 45.62 -23.61 -8.09
C ALA A 753 46.98 -22.91 -8.20
N ILE A 754 47.59 -22.61 -7.07
CA ILE A 754 48.93 -22.02 -6.96
C ILE A 754 49.77 -22.94 -6.07
N ASP A 755 50.80 -23.54 -6.64
CA ASP A 755 51.82 -24.30 -5.91
C ASP A 755 53.04 -23.42 -5.62
N PHE A 756 53.43 -23.33 -4.35
CA PHE A 756 54.54 -22.52 -3.86
C PHE A 756 55.83 -23.34 -3.73
N ASP A 757 56.35 -23.83 -4.85
CA ASP A 757 57.61 -24.59 -4.92
C ASP A 757 57.57 -25.84 -4.01
N GLY A 758 56.44 -26.54 -4.03
CA GLY A 758 56.17 -27.76 -3.25
C GLY A 758 56.16 -27.57 -1.73
N LYS A 759 56.07 -26.32 -1.23
CA LYS A 759 56.01 -26.02 0.23
C LYS A 759 54.59 -25.84 0.74
N ALA A 760 53.71 -25.38 -0.12
CA ALA A 760 52.29 -25.21 0.14
C ALA A 760 51.56 -25.10 -1.21
N SER A 761 50.28 -25.44 -1.24
CA SER A 761 49.40 -25.15 -2.37
C SER A 761 48.12 -24.46 -1.89
N LEU A 762 47.64 -23.52 -2.72
CA LEU A 762 46.38 -22.82 -2.52
C LEU A 762 45.50 -23.06 -3.74
N THR A 763 44.31 -23.63 -3.54
CA THR A 763 43.36 -23.94 -4.61
C THR A 763 42.02 -23.27 -4.33
N GLY A 764 41.56 -22.44 -5.26
CA GLY A 764 40.22 -21.87 -5.25
C GLY A 764 39.39 -22.42 -6.40
N ARG A 765 38.13 -22.77 -6.14
CA ARG A 765 37.20 -23.28 -7.16
C ARG A 765 35.86 -22.57 -7.03
N PHE A 766 35.27 -22.25 -8.17
CA PHE A 766 33.92 -21.71 -8.29
C PHE A 766 33.12 -22.57 -9.25
N THR A 767 31.87 -22.84 -8.87
CA THR A 767 30.95 -23.73 -9.57
C THR A 767 29.59 -23.05 -9.69
N ALA A 768 28.98 -23.13 -10.87
CA ALA A 768 27.57 -22.84 -11.09
C ALA A 768 26.90 -24.10 -11.64
N ALA A 769 25.74 -24.47 -11.10
CA ALA A 769 24.95 -25.59 -11.59
C ALA A 769 23.48 -25.21 -11.75
N TYR A 770 22.83 -25.78 -12.78
CA TYR A 770 21.48 -25.44 -13.18
C TYR A 770 20.68 -26.67 -13.60
N ASN A 771 19.40 -26.74 -13.21
CA ASN A 771 18.37 -27.65 -13.75
C ASN A 771 17.06 -26.87 -13.97
N SER A 772 15.94 -27.56 -14.23
CA SER A 772 14.63 -26.92 -14.44
C SER A 772 14.07 -26.20 -13.20
N ASP A 773 14.46 -26.64 -12.01
CA ASP A 773 13.76 -26.33 -10.76
C ASP A 773 14.64 -25.55 -9.77
N SER A 774 15.94 -25.44 -10.05
CA SER A 774 16.91 -24.80 -9.16
C SER A 774 18.14 -24.26 -9.89
N THR A 775 18.70 -23.19 -9.33
CA THR A 775 20.01 -22.65 -9.71
C THR A 775 20.89 -22.61 -8.49
N SER A 776 22.15 -23.05 -8.60
CA SER A 776 23.09 -23.06 -7.49
C SER A 776 24.46 -22.52 -7.85
N TYR A 777 25.09 -21.88 -6.87
CA TYR A 777 26.45 -21.37 -6.93
C TYR A 777 27.22 -21.89 -5.74
N GLY A 778 28.44 -22.34 -5.95
CA GLY A 778 29.29 -22.89 -4.91
C GLY A 778 30.74 -22.51 -5.09
N GLY A 779 31.49 -22.59 -4.00
CA GLY A 779 32.92 -22.35 -4.04
C GLY A 779 33.69 -23.03 -2.92
N THR A 780 34.96 -23.29 -3.19
CA THR A 780 35.90 -23.86 -2.22
C THR A 780 37.22 -23.09 -2.22
N LEU A 781 37.87 -23.05 -1.06
CA LEU A 781 39.22 -22.52 -0.89
C LEU A 781 40.03 -23.46 -0.01
N ASN A 782 41.00 -24.14 -0.60
CA ASN A 782 41.85 -25.13 0.03
C ASN A 782 43.28 -24.62 0.20
N LEU A 783 43.86 -24.85 1.38
CA LEU A 783 45.28 -24.71 1.68
C LEU A 783 45.83 -26.07 2.06
N ARG A 784 46.91 -26.49 1.41
CA ARG A 784 47.63 -27.73 1.71
C ARG A 784 49.10 -27.46 1.99
N ILE A 785 49.65 -28.16 2.98
CA ILE A 785 51.04 -28.08 3.42
C ILE A 785 51.65 -29.49 3.34
N PRO A 786 52.37 -29.80 2.24
CA PRO A 786 52.99 -31.09 2.04
C PRO A 786 54.23 -31.29 2.92
N PHE A 787 54.48 -32.55 3.28
CA PHE A 787 55.69 -33.07 3.88
C PHE A 787 56.21 -34.23 3.02
N PRO A 788 57.45 -34.15 2.53
CA PRO A 788 58.05 -35.28 1.82
C PRO A 788 58.22 -36.46 2.79
N VAL A 789 57.75 -37.64 2.39
CA VAL A 789 58.08 -38.89 3.09
C VAL A 789 59.56 -39.19 2.83
N LYS A 790 60.32 -39.39 3.90
CA LYS A 790 61.75 -39.74 3.81
C LYS A 790 61.98 -41.19 3.41
#